data_AF-A0A812X1D8-F1
#
_entry.id   AF-A0A812X1D8-F1
#
_cell.length_a   1.000
_cell.length_b   1.000
_cell.length_c   1.000
_cell.angle_alpha   90.00
_cell.angle_beta   90.00
_cell.angle_gamma   90.00
#
_symmetry.space_group_name_H-M   'P 1'
#
loop_
_entity.id
_entity.type
_entity.pdbx_description
1 polymer ?
#
loop_
_entity_poly.entity_id
_entity_poly.type
_entity_poly.pdbx_seq_one_letter_code
_entity_poly.pdbx_strand_id
1 'polypeptide(L)'
;MAMQQQLAAVYAEVQRLQMLANEIPSLRMEMELLRAEVENSGASDRRMPANLQSMVRQAVMHENASIYQELARLRAQCHELFGRGPSPQQEANQSWSEYLGLTATEPTPKPAPFKPPMGMEDLEDSEDDVGHVPGSEPVRQIHHGEFQAAPFLGLEVIDFQHSIWDAALIVMLHSRDRARQVVGNFNAFLATTLLLMNIAIQVGLILAVNSLAEPNPLGTLKTVLREQRIREGQAYHNFDRKDLITQTQQVCNQKLYNEMADTTHWLAEYTNRGGVFGKLSGDVICMLAMFVWVTSMATELRRTVHDMGLVVVSLPRTEEMKYELRQGRYIITGVKTVQKAFSLMMVILPRTLIAVFLLWYGLIYLAGTINIDDLLLNAVALEFVKNIDELLFEALVPRRMAAMVSNMAIQIYVSRHHTLLPNELREGRLDFTGLLPPETKRGLSLSLQSFYALFRVFYIAGILVGGWVFYLAPVAEDAREALDAVCGHDVTFTYMLHPVTNIPVFAHVDPLEPGRHDKEELRCFYAAQFEMVKLRAGFQSEYLGANSTLAAMIGGFHPACKPENIWAAADVACPETSLQYFERAKMTGPADFFKNKNQDCRDQDVFFAVLRALCTHPKFTVYTAGELDFFQDAHQCSDLQMQCHKSRNHKISLPWLWQLQKTCPETCGMCEKGAPGGAALAPIAE
;
A
#
# COMPACT_ATOMS: atom_id res chain seq x y z
N MET A 1 -14.17 -21.47 -39.03
CA MET A 1 -13.40 -22.59 -38.44
C MET A 1 -11.93 -22.59 -38.86
N ALA A 2 -11.50 -23.10 -40.04
CA ALA A 2 -10.07 -23.18 -40.37
C ALA A 2 -9.29 -21.83 -40.24
N MET A 3 -9.86 -20.74 -40.77
CA MET A 3 -9.29 -19.39 -40.65
C MET A 3 -9.23 -18.87 -39.19
N GLN A 4 -10.18 -19.27 -38.33
CA GLN A 4 -10.14 -18.94 -36.89
C GLN A 4 -9.08 -19.75 -36.14
N GLN A 5 -8.85 -21.01 -36.52
CA GLN A 5 -7.76 -21.81 -35.94
C GLN A 5 -6.39 -21.24 -36.34
N GLN A 6 -6.22 -20.80 -37.59
CA GLN A 6 -4.99 -20.11 -38.01
C GLN A 6 -4.81 -18.76 -37.28
N LEU A 7 -5.87 -17.97 -37.13
CA LEU A 7 -5.80 -16.69 -36.41
C LEU A 7 -5.46 -16.89 -34.91
N ALA A 8 -6.05 -17.90 -34.27
CA ALA A 8 -5.74 -18.23 -32.88
C ALA A 8 -4.29 -18.71 -32.69
N ALA A 9 -3.75 -19.49 -33.64
CA ALA A 9 -2.35 -19.93 -33.61
C ALA A 9 -1.38 -18.74 -33.78
N VAL A 10 -1.66 -17.82 -34.71
CA VAL A 10 -0.85 -16.60 -34.90
C VAL A 10 -0.92 -15.71 -33.65
N TYR A 11 -2.09 -15.55 -33.04
CA TYR A 11 -2.26 -14.74 -31.83
C TYR A 11 -1.49 -15.32 -30.63
N ALA A 12 -1.52 -16.65 -30.45
CA ALA A 12 -0.77 -17.34 -29.39
C ALA A 12 0.76 -17.16 -29.56
N GLU A 13 1.28 -17.26 -30.78
CA GLU A 13 2.72 -17.09 -31.02
C GLU A 13 3.17 -15.62 -30.86
N VAL A 14 2.31 -14.66 -31.21
CA VAL A 14 2.55 -13.23 -30.93
C VAL A 14 2.59 -12.95 -29.42
N GLN A 15 1.65 -13.49 -28.64
CA GLN A 15 1.67 -13.35 -27.17
C GLN A 15 2.94 -13.98 -26.57
N ARG A 16 3.37 -15.15 -27.07
CA ARG A 16 4.60 -15.82 -26.65
C ARG A 16 5.85 -14.98 -26.93
N LEU A 17 5.98 -14.41 -28.13
CA LEU A 17 7.09 -13.51 -28.48
C LEU A 17 7.04 -12.20 -27.67
N GLN A 18 5.86 -11.70 -27.32
CA GLN A 18 5.71 -10.50 -26.51
C GLN A 18 6.07 -10.74 -25.03
N MET A 19 5.82 -11.93 -24.48
CA MET A 19 6.37 -12.33 -23.18
C MET A 19 7.90 -12.40 -23.20
N LEU A 20 8.50 -13.06 -24.21
CA LEU A 20 9.95 -13.10 -24.37
C LEU A 20 10.57 -11.70 -24.54
N ALA A 21 9.93 -10.81 -25.29
CA ALA A 21 10.39 -9.43 -25.45
C ALA A 21 10.37 -8.62 -24.13
N ASN A 22 9.44 -8.93 -23.22
CA ASN A 22 9.33 -8.32 -21.89
C ASN A 22 10.36 -8.86 -20.89
N GLU A 23 11.04 -9.99 -21.16
CA GLU A 23 12.15 -10.51 -20.36
C GLU A 23 13.52 -9.90 -20.75
N ILE A 24 13.65 -9.33 -21.96
CA ILE A 24 14.90 -8.69 -22.42
C ILE A 24 15.36 -7.54 -21.50
N PRO A 25 14.48 -6.68 -20.94
CA PRO A 25 14.86 -5.68 -19.95
C PRO A 25 15.39 -6.26 -18.64
N SER A 26 14.87 -7.40 -18.14
CA SER A 26 15.36 -8.01 -16.90
C SER A 26 16.74 -8.64 -17.10
N LEU A 27 16.94 -9.34 -18.22
CA LEU A 27 18.27 -9.86 -18.62
C LEU A 27 19.30 -8.74 -18.80
N ARG A 28 18.91 -7.58 -19.34
CA ARG A 28 19.79 -6.39 -19.38
C ARG A 28 20.12 -5.89 -17.98
N MET A 29 19.16 -5.90 -17.05
CA MET A 29 19.37 -5.46 -15.67
C MET A 29 20.27 -6.41 -14.88
N GLU A 30 20.09 -7.72 -15.01
CA GLU A 30 21.00 -8.73 -14.43
C GLU A 30 22.43 -8.59 -14.97
N MET A 31 22.58 -8.30 -16.26
CA MET A 31 23.90 -8.05 -16.87
C MET A 31 24.59 -6.80 -16.30
N GLU A 32 23.88 -5.68 -16.08
CA GLU A 32 24.48 -4.49 -15.47
C GLU A 32 24.73 -4.66 -13.95
N LEU A 33 23.93 -5.49 -13.25
CA LEU A 33 24.21 -5.91 -11.88
C LEU A 33 25.51 -6.74 -11.80
N LEU A 34 25.65 -7.77 -12.64
CA LEU A 34 26.87 -8.58 -12.73
C LEU A 34 28.11 -7.74 -13.07
N ARG A 35 27.93 -6.70 -13.91
CA ARG A 35 29.00 -5.74 -14.22
C ARG A 35 29.38 -4.89 -13.01
N ALA A 36 28.41 -4.32 -12.31
CA ALA A 36 28.64 -3.52 -11.11
C ALA A 36 29.28 -4.34 -9.98
N GLU A 37 28.93 -5.64 -9.86
CA GLU A 37 29.53 -6.54 -8.88
C GLU A 37 30.97 -6.91 -9.24
N VAL A 38 31.28 -7.11 -10.53
CA VAL A 38 32.68 -7.24 -11.01
C VAL A 38 33.49 -5.97 -10.76
N GLU A 39 32.93 -4.79 -11.02
CA GLU A 39 33.60 -3.50 -10.79
C GLU A 39 33.83 -3.22 -9.30
N ASN A 40 32.89 -3.58 -8.42
CA ASN A 40 33.02 -3.44 -6.96
C ASN A 40 33.93 -4.50 -6.31
N SER A 41 34.23 -5.62 -6.99
CA SER A 41 35.05 -6.71 -6.43
C SER A 41 36.54 -6.38 -6.18
N GLY A 42 36.99 -5.17 -6.55
CA GLY A 42 38.35 -4.70 -6.27
C GLY A 42 39.47 -5.42 -7.04
N ALA A 43 39.13 -6.28 -8.01
CA ALA A 43 40.06 -7.07 -8.80
C ALA A 43 40.77 -6.24 -9.89
N SER A 44 41.56 -5.24 -9.48
CA SER A 44 42.15 -4.20 -10.34
C SER A 44 43.18 -4.66 -11.39
N ASP A 45 43.48 -5.96 -11.51
CA ASP A 45 44.60 -6.45 -12.35
C ASP A 45 44.30 -7.70 -13.19
N ARG A 46 43.03 -7.92 -13.56
CA ARG A 46 42.68 -8.85 -14.65
C ARG A 46 41.67 -8.22 -15.60
N ARG A 47 42.17 -7.72 -16.73
CA ARG A 47 41.32 -7.32 -17.86
C ARG A 47 40.43 -8.50 -18.25
N MET A 48 39.11 -8.30 -18.18
CA MET A 48 38.15 -9.21 -18.81
C MET A 48 38.56 -9.37 -20.29
N PRO A 49 38.81 -10.59 -20.79
CA PRO A 49 39.35 -10.76 -22.13
C PRO A 49 38.36 -10.19 -23.15
N ALA A 50 38.85 -9.33 -24.07
CA ALA A 50 38.01 -8.61 -25.02
C ALA A 50 37.07 -9.53 -25.82
N ASN A 51 37.51 -10.77 -26.06
CA ASN A 51 36.74 -11.84 -26.69
C ASN A 51 35.42 -12.15 -25.97
N LEU A 52 35.38 -12.10 -24.63
CA LEU A 52 34.17 -12.40 -23.85
C LEU A 52 33.15 -11.26 -23.95
N GLN A 53 33.61 -10.00 -23.89
CA GLN A 53 32.74 -8.85 -24.15
C GLN A 53 32.22 -8.84 -25.59
N SER A 54 33.02 -9.22 -26.58
CA SER A 54 32.55 -9.35 -27.97
C SER A 54 31.57 -10.51 -28.14
N MET A 55 31.78 -11.66 -27.48
CA MET A 55 30.87 -12.81 -27.55
C MET A 55 29.50 -12.49 -26.94
N VAL A 56 29.46 -11.86 -25.75
CA VAL A 56 28.18 -11.46 -25.14
C VAL A 56 27.47 -10.39 -25.98
N ARG A 57 28.21 -9.41 -26.52
CA ARG A 57 27.63 -8.41 -27.43
C ARG A 57 27.13 -9.02 -28.74
N GLN A 58 27.79 -10.05 -29.28
CA GLN A 58 27.33 -10.79 -30.45
C GLN A 58 26.10 -11.66 -30.14
N ALA A 59 26.05 -12.33 -28.99
CA ALA A 59 24.90 -13.13 -28.57
C ALA A 59 23.63 -12.26 -28.46
N VAL A 60 23.70 -11.16 -27.70
CA VAL A 60 22.57 -10.21 -27.54
C VAL A 60 22.16 -9.60 -28.88
N MET A 61 23.10 -9.31 -29.79
CA MET A 61 22.77 -8.82 -31.14
C MET A 61 22.09 -9.90 -32.00
N HIS A 62 22.56 -11.15 -31.94
CA HIS A 62 22.01 -12.27 -32.70
C HIS A 62 20.60 -12.65 -32.23
N GLU A 63 20.37 -12.66 -30.92
CA GLU A 63 19.08 -13.01 -30.32
C GLU A 63 18.01 -11.95 -30.62
N ASN A 64 18.35 -10.66 -30.44
CA ASN A 64 17.50 -9.54 -30.89
C ASN A 64 17.20 -9.62 -32.40
N ALA A 65 18.21 -9.88 -33.23
CA ALA A 65 18.02 -10.01 -34.68
C ALA A 65 17.05 -11.14 -35.05
N SER A 66 17.13 -12.29 -34.36
CA SER A 66 16.22 -13.42 -34.60
C SER A 66 14.76 -13.09 -34.22
N ILE A 67 14.56 -12.37 -33.10
CA ILE A 67 13.23 -11.94 -32.64
C ILE A 67 12.60 -10.96 -33.65
N TYR A 68 13.37 -9.97 -34.12
CA TYR A 68 12.90 -9.03 -35.15
C TYR A 68 12.63 -9.70 -36.50
N GLN A 69 13.43 -10.71 -36.88
CA GLN A 69 13.24 -11.45 -38.12
C GLN A 69 11.95 -12.29 -38.08
N GLU A 70 11.63 -12.92 -36.94
CA GLU A 70 10.43 -13.74 -36.80
C GLU A 70 9.16 -12.88 -36.62
N LEU A 71 9.26 -11.71 -35.96
CA LEU A 71 8.21 -10.68 -35.98
C LEU A 71 7.92 -10.17 -37.41
N ALA A 72 8.96 -9.95 -38.23
CA ALA A 72 8.79 -9.57 -39.64
C ALA A 72 8.11 -10.69 -40.46
N ARG A 73 8.45 -11.95 -40.19
CA ARG A 73 7.83 -13.14 -40.81
C ARG A 73 6.35 -13.28 -40.44
N LEU A 74 5.99 -13.14 -39.16
CA LEU A 74 4.60 -13.15 -38.69
C LEU A 74 3.80 -11.98 -39.29
N ARG A 75 4.41 -10.78 -39.39
CA ARG A 75 3.79 -9.63 -40.06
C ARG A 75 3.54 -9.89 -41.54
N ALA A 76 4.45 -10.59 -42.24
CA ALA A 76 4.25 -11.00 -43.62
C ALA A 76 3.12 -12.04 -43.76
N GLN A 77 3.05 -13.05 -42.88
CA GLN A 77 1.95 -14.03 -42.86
C GLN A 77 0.58 -13.37 -42.60
N CYS A 78 0.49 -12.42 -41.67
CA CYS A 78 -0.72 -11.61 -41.50
C CYS A 78 -1.07 -10.84 -42.78
N HIS A 79 -0.08 -10.22 -43.44
CA HIS A 79 -0.32 -9.46 -44.67
C HIS A 79 -0.78 -10.34 -45.85
N GLU A 80 -0.36 -11.60 -45.88
CA GLU A 80 -0.81 -12.62 -46.83
C GLU A 80 -2.24 -13.11 -46.52
N LEU A 81 -2.55 -13.36 -45.24
CA LEU A 81 -3.89 -13.76 -44.77
C LEU A 81 -4.96 -12.67 -44.98
N PHE A 82 -4.58 -11.38 -44.95
CA PHE A 82 -5.49 -10.23 -45.04
C PHE A 82 -5.38 -9.44 -46.36
N GLY A 83 -5.01 -10.11 -47.46
CA GLY A 83 -4.66 -9.46 -48.73
C GLY A 83 -5.71 -8.51 -49.35
N ARG A 84 -5.28 -7.27 -49.62
CA ARG A 84 -5.88 -6.19 -50.44
C ARG A 84 -7.08 -5.41 -49.88
N GLY A 85 -6.76 -4.36 -49.11
CA GLY A 85 -7.53 -3.11 -49.02
C GLY A 85 -6.61 -1.89 -49.29
N PRO A 86 -7.13 -0.71 -49.67
CA PRO A 86 -6.31 0.45 -50.07
C PRO A 86 -5.60 1.12 -48.88
N SER A 87 -4.50 1.81 -49.16
CA SER A 87 -3.51 2.30 -48.19
C SER A 87 -3.93 3.54 -47.38
N PRO A 88 -3.86 3.50 -46.03
CA PRO A 88 -3.78 4.69 -45.18
C PRO A 88 -2.32 4.95 -44.77
N GLN A 89 -1.47 5.37 -45.72
CA GLN A 89 0.00 5.45 -45.52
C GLN A 89 0.53 6.87 -45.21
N GLN A 90 -0.33 7.83 -44.86
CA GLN A 90 0.09 9.21 -44.55
C GLN A 90 -0.25 9.73 -43.14
N GLU A 91 -1.27 9.20 -42.44
CA GLU A 91 -1.58 9.66 -41.07
C GLU A 91 -0.81 8.86 -39.99
N ALA A 92 -0.52 7.58 -40.20
CA ALA A 92 0.21 6.76 -39.23
C ALA A 92 1.70 7.16 -39.07
N ASN A 93 2.31 7.77 -40.08
CA ASN A 93 3.75 8.08 -40.06
C ASN A 93 4.11 9.34 -39.24
N GLN A 94 3.15 10.23 -38.96
CA GLN A 94 3.37 11.36 -38.05
C GLN A 94 3.31 10.94 -36.58
N SER A 95 2.33 10.12 -36.20
CA SER A 95 2.17 9.66 -34.81
C SER A 95 3.33 8.79 -34.29
N TRP A 96 3.91 7.92 -35.13
CA TRP A 96 4.94 6.97 -34.70
C TRP A 96 6.36 7.56 -34.62
N SER A 97 6.65 8.63 -35.37
CA SER A 97 7.97 9.30 -35.31
C SER A 97 8.10 10.16 -34.03
N GLU A 98 7.00 10.77 -33.60
CA GLU A 98 6.92 11.57 -32.37
C GLU A 98 7.02 10.70 -31.11
N TYR A 99 6.51 9.46 -31.15
CA TYR A 99 6.58 8.50 -30.03
C TYR A 99 7.94 7.80 -29.86
N LEU A 100 8.80 7.82 -30.90
CA LEU A 100 10.09 7.10 -30.90
C LEU A 100 11.32 8.02 -30.86
N GLY A 101 11.16 9.34 -30.94
CA GLY A 101 12.26 10.31 -30.77
C GLY A 101 13.36 10.24 -31.83
N LEU A 102 13.12 9.58 -32.97
CA LEU A 102 14.10 9.38 -34.05
C LEU A 102 13.95 10.46 -35.13
N THR A 103 14.61 11.61 -34.93
CA THR A 103 14.91 12.53 -36.03
C THR A 103 16.11 12.02 -36.82
N ALA A 104 15.87 11.60 -38.05
CA ALA A 104 16.94 11.22 -38.97
C ALA A 104 17.72 12.48 -39.39
N THR A 105 19.02 12.51 -39.09
CA THR A 105 19.97 13.45 -39.70
C THR A 105 20.60 12.81 -40.93
N GLU A 106 20.56 13.52 -42.06
CA GLU A 106 21.21 13.08 -43.30
C GLU A 106 22.75 13.06 -43.19
N PRO A 107 23.45 12.23 -43.98
CA PRO A 107 24.88 12.03 -43.85
C PRO A 107 25.68 13.22 -44.43
N THR A 108 26.44 13.89 -43.57
CA THR A 108 27.46 14.87 -44.00
C THR A 108 28.84 14.21 -44.16
N PRO A 109 29.70 14.72 -45.06
CA PRO A 109 30.90 14.00 -45.49
C PRO A 109 32.08 14.08 -44.49
N LYS A 110 33.01 13.13 -44.62
CA LYS A 110 34.23 13.00 -43.80
C LYS A 110 35.02 14.32 -43.67
N PRO A 111 35.41 14.74 -42.46
CA PRO A 111 36.40 15.78 -42.28
C PRO A 111 37.82 15.25 -42.55
N ALA A 112 38.65 16.08 -43.20
CA ALA A 112 40.08 15.88 -43.37
C ALA A 112 40.85 16.23 -42.07
N PRO A 113 42.09 15.73 -41.86
CA PRO A 113 42.86 16.03 -40.66
C PRO A 113 43.31 17.50 -40.65
N PHE A 114 42.94 18.25 -39.60
CA PHE A 114 43.32 19.65 -39.44
C PHE A 114 44.53 19.83 -38.53
N LYS A 115 45.48 20.66 -38.94
CA LYS A 115 46.70 21.01 -38.18
C LYS A 115 46.37 21.95 -37.01
N PRO A 116 47.11 21.90 -35.90
CA PRO A 116 47.10 23.00 -34.93
C PRO A 116 47.76 24.27 -35.55
N PRO A 117 47.29 25.48 -35.21
CA PRO A 117 47.95 26.72 -35.61
C PRO A 117 49.20 26.99 -34.76
N MET A 118 50.26 27.46 -35.42
CA MET A 118 51.43 28.09 -34.80
C MET A 118 51.04 29.40 -34.08
N GLY A 119 51.82 29.78 -33.06
CA GLY A 119 51.95 31.21 -32.73
C GLY A 119 52.01 31.62 -31.25
N MET A 120 52.86 31.01 -30.43
CA MET A 120 53.64 31.81 -29.47
C MET A 120 54.92 31.07 -29.04
N GLU A 121 56.03 31.50 -29.64
CA GLU A 121 57.42 31.42 -29.18
C GLU A 121 57.52 32.03 -27.75
N ASP A 122 58.46 31.70 -26.86
CA ASP A 122 59.56 30.71 -26.81
C ASP A 122 59.98 30.57 -25.32
N LEU A 123 60.98 29.72 -25.04
CA LEU A 123 61.75 29.57 -23.77
C LEU A 123 61.30 28.48 -22.79
N GLU A 124 61.71 27.24 -23.08
CA GLU A 124 62.31 26.36 -22.05
C GLU A 124 63.62 25.76 -22.59
N ASP A 125 64.61 25.71 -21.71
CA ASP A 125 65.82 24.87 -21.68
C ASP A 125 66.90 24.93 -22.78
N SER A 126 68.00 25.58 -22.42
CA SER A 126 69.36 25.17 -22.79
C SER A 126 70.21 24.99 -21.52
N GLU A 127 70.28 23.77 -20.99
CA GLU A 127 71.41 23.37 -20.15
C GLU A 127 72.62 23.15 -21.07
N ASP A 128 73.67 23.97 -20.93
CA ASP A 128 75.05 23.46 -20.78
C ASP A 128 76.07 24.58 -20.47
N ASP A 129 76.84 24.30 -19.40
CA ASP A 129 78.25 24.64 -19.15
C ASP A 129 78.73 26.05 -18.70
N VAL A 130 79.84 26.00 -17.96
CA VAL A 130 80.81 27.04 -17.53
C VAL A 130 80.42 28.02 -16.40
N GLY A 131 81.14 27.95 -15.26
CA GLY A 131 81.37 29.13 -14.41
C GLY A 131 81.65 28.94 -12.90
N HIS A 132 82.89 28.62 -12.50
CA HIS A 132 83.41 28.92 -11.15
C HIS A 132 83.37 30.46 -10.87
N VAL A 133 83.10 30.94 -9.64
CA VAL A 133 84.03 31.28 -8.52
C VAL A 133 83.21 31.60 -7.20
N PRO A 134 83.69 32.11 -6.02
CA PRO A 134 83.39 31.45 -4.74
C PRO A 134 82.79 32.29 -3.58
N GLY A 135 82.35 31.61 -2.51
CA GLY A 135 81.95 32.18 -1.21
C GLY A 135 80.44 32.48 -1.08
N SER A 136 79.78 32.28 0.06
CA SER A 136 80.28 32.15 1.44
C SER A 136 79.28 31.48 2.41
N GLU A 137 79.83 30.62 3.29
CA GLU A 137 79.36 30.21 4.63
C GLU A 137 78.02 29.43 4.82
N PRO A 138 77.87 28.66 5.94
CA PRO A 138 77.01 27.48 5.95
C PRO A 138 75.67 27.66 6.71
N VAL A 139 74.58 27.22 6.10
CA VAL A 139 73.29 27.03 6.79
C VAL A 139 73.20 25.59 7.31
N ARG A 140 72.95 25.46 8.63
CA ARG A 140 72.84 24.18 9.35
C ARG A 140 71.87 23.20 8.69
N GLN A 141 72.31 21.96 8.52
CA GLN A 141 71.41 20.81 8.43
C GLN A 141 70.59 20.71 9.72
N ILE A 142 69.26 20.80 9.61
CA ILE A 142 68.35 20.37 10.66
C ILE A 142 68.02 18.90 10.37
N HIS A 143 68.36 18.01 11.29
CA HIS A 143 68.00 16.60 11.17
C HIS A 143 66.47 16.47 11.09
N HIS A 144 65.98 15.80 10.05
CA HIS A 144 64.66 15.19 10.06
C HIS A 144 64.65 14.05 11.10
N GLY A 145 64.35 14.40 12.34
CA GLY A 145 63.99 13.41 13.35
C GLY A 145 62.63 12.81 12.96
N GLU A 146 62.57 11.48 12.80
CA GLU A 146 61.30 10.76 12.71
C GLU A 146 60.46 11.09 13.93
N PHE A 147 59.40 11.86 13.72
CA PHE A 147 58.47 12.21 14.78
C PHE A 147 57.58 10.99 15.05
N GLN A 148 58.08 10.07 15.89
CA GLN A 148 57.31 8.92 16.36
C GLN A 148 56.02 9.43 16.99
N ALA A 149 54.91 9.28 16.27
CA ALA A 149 53.60 9.68 16.73
C ALA A 149 53.23 8.81 17.93
N ALA A 150 53.38 9.36 19.14
CA ALA A 150 52.91 8.72 20.35
C ALA A 150 51.42 8.34 20.17
N PRO A 151 50.99 7.15 20.64
CA PRO A 151 49.61 6.71 20.49
C PRO A 151 48.69 7.65 21.28
N PHE A 152 48.12 8.62 20.57
CA PHE A 152 47.28 9.65 21.16
C PHE A 152 46.07 9.00 21.82
N LEU A 153 45.85 9.33 23.10
CA LEU A 153 44.65 8.94 23.83
C LEU A 153 43.44 9.46 23.06
N GLY A 154 42.68 8.53 22.46
CA GLY A 154 41.61 8.80 21.52
C GLY A 154 40.60 9.81 22.08
N LEU A 155 40.65 11.02 21.54
CA LEU A 155 39.56 11.98 21.64
C LEU A 155 38.56 11.58 20.57
N GLU A 156 37.40 11.07 21.00
CA GLU A 156 36.28 10.88 20.11
C GLU A 156 35.76 12.26 19.68
N VAL A 157 35.67 12.45 18.37
CA VAL A 157 35.19 13.67 17.73
C VAL A 157 34.08 13.27 16.78
N ILE A 158 32.99 14.02 16.76
CA ILE A 158 31.87 13.78 15.86
C ILE A 158 31.98 14.76 14.69
N ASP A 159 32.16 14.20 13.50
CA ASP A 159 32.13 14.95 12.23
C ASP A 159 30.69 15.31 11.87
N PHE A 160 30.48 16.52 11.36
CA PHE A 160 29.19 16.92 10.77
C PHE A 160 29.00 16.27 9.40
N GLN A 161 27.74 16.02 9.02
CA GLN A 161 27.39 15.51 7.70
C GLN A 161 26.76 16.59 6.82
N HIS A 162 26.53 16.26 5.56
CA HIS A 162 25.97 17.15 4.54
C HIS A 162 24.46 17.31 4.68
N SER A 163 24.00 17.94 5.77
CA SER A 163 22.58 18.23 6.03
C SER A 163 22.36 19.72 6.32
N ILE A 164 21.16 20.23 5.98
CA ILE A 164 20.78 21.63 6.31
C ILE A 164 20.77 21.85 7.82
N TRP A 165 20.37 20.84 8.61
CA TRP A 165 20.37 20.91 10.07
C TRP A 165 21.78 21.06 10.65
N ASP A 166 22.76 20.33 10.12
CA ASP A 166 24.16 20.36 10.56
C ASP A 166 24.80 21.72 10.21
N ALA A 167 24.54 22.23 9.00
CA ALA A 167 24.90 23.58 8.58
C ALA A 167 24.30 24.66 9.47
N ALA A 168 23.01 24.56 9.79
CA ALA A 168 22.33 25.49 10.69
C ALA A 168 22.90 25.40 12.11
N LEU A 169 23.19 24.20 12.61
CA LEU A 169 23.80 23.99 13.93
C LEU A 169 25.16 24.69 14.04
N ILE A 170 26.03 24.55 13.02
CA ILE A 170 27.31 25.27 12.93
C ILE A 170 27.11 26.79 13.03
N VAL A 171 26.13 27.34 12.30
CA VAL A 171 25.80 28.78 12.33
C VAL A 171 25.27 29.23 13.68
N MET A 172 24.39 28.46 14.32
CA MET A 172 23.82 28.79 15.64
C MET A 172 24.83 28.69 16.77
N LEU A 173 25.81 27.77 16.66
CA LEU A 173 26.93 27.70 17.59
C LEU A 173 27.92 28.86 17.39
N HIS A 174 28.07 29.41 16.18
CA HIS A 174 29.08 30.43 15.86
C HIS A 174 28.98 31.71 16.73
N SER A 175 30.13 32.25 17.16
CA SER A 175 30.15 33.54 17.90
C SER A 175 29.93 34.72 16.97
N ARG A 176 29.18 35.72 17.43
CA ARG A 176 28.88 36.96 16.69
C ARG A 176 30.01 38.01 16.79
N ASP A 177 31.18 37.63 17.29
CA ASP A 177 32.32 38.52 17.47
C ASP A 177 32.99 38.86 16.14
N ARG A 178 32.87 40.14 15.75
CA ARG A 178 33.32 40.68 14.46
C ARG A 178 34.81 40.44 14.15
N ALA A 179 35.63 40.20 15.17
CA ALA A 179 37.06 39.93 15.05
C ALA A 179 37.44 38.44 14.84
N ARG A 180 36.51 37.50 15.05
CA ARG A 180 36.75 36.03 14.90
C ARG A 180 35.68 35.37 14.02
N GLN A 181 35.12 36.12 13.08
CA GLN A 181 33.98 35.70 12.27
C GLN A 181 34.41 34.72 11.16
N VAL A 182 34.52 33.43 11.50
CA VAL A 182 34.74 32.32 10.56
C VAL A 182 33.57 32.17 9.58
N VAL A 183 32.33 32.40 10.03
CA VAL A 183 31.13 32.35 9.18
C VAL A 183 30.65 33.77 8.86
N GLY A 184 30.88 34.22 7.63
CA GLY A 184 30.41 35.52 7.17
C GLY A 184 28.88 35.67 7.26
N ASN A 185 28.41 36.89 7.52
CA ASN A 185 26.98 37.20 7.71
C ASN A 185 26.06 36.64 6.60
N PHE A 186 26.54 36.61 5.36
CA PHE A 186 25.81 36.04 4.22
C PHE A 186 25.55 34.54 4.37
N ASN A 187 26.56 33.75 4.75
CA ASN A 187 26.40 32.31 4.98
C ASN A 187 25.46 32.04 6.17
N ALA A 188 25.53 32.86 7.22
CA ALA A 188 24.64 32.74 8.37
C ALA A 188 23.17 33.04 8.00
N PHE A 189 22.94 34.08 7.19
CA PHE A 189 21.63 34.39 6.63
C PHE A 189 21.11 33.24 5.75
N LEU A 190 21.92 32.80 4.78
CA LEU A 190 21.59 31.71 3.86
C LEU A 190 21.23 30.41 4.61
N ALA A 191 22.04 29.99 5.58
CA ALA A 191 21.77 28.81 6.41
C ALA A 191 20.44 28.92 7.17
N THR A 192 20.13 30.12 7.69
CA THR A 192 18.87 30.38 8.39
C THR A 192 17.67 30.31 7.43
N THR A 193 17.79 30.88 6.24
CA THR A 193 16.76 30.78 5.19
C THR A 193 16.55 29.34 4.74
N LEU A 194 17.63 28.58 4.51
CA LEU A 194 17.57 27.17 4.13
C LEU A 194 16.97 26.30 5.24
N LEU A 195 17.27 26.57 6.52
CA LEU A 195 16.64 25.90 7.65
C LEU A 195 15.11 26.10 7.66
N LEU A 196 14.65 27.34 7.51
CA LEU A 196 13.22 27.66 7.49
C LEU A 196 12.51 27.03 6.28
N MET A 197 13.14 27.06 5.11
CA MET A 197 12.66 26.39 3.90
C MET A 197 12.58 24.87 4.09
N ASN A 198 13.61 24.25 4.69
CA ASN A 198 13.63 22.82 4.96
C ASN A 198 12.51 22.40 5.93
N ILE A 199 12.33 23.15 7.03
CA ILE A 199 11.23 22.92 7.97
C ILE A 199 9.88 23.03 7.26
N ALA A 200 9.67 24.04 6.41
CA ALA A 200 8.43 24.21 5.67
C ALA A 200 8.17 23.06 4.68
N ILE A 201 9.20 22.60 3.97
CA ILE A 201 9.11 21.46 3.04
C ILE A 201 8.83 20.16 3.79
N GLN A 202 9.59 19.84 4.84
CA GLN A 202 9.40 18.61 5.62
C GLN A 202 8.03 18.57 6.32
N VAL A 203 7.55 19.70 6.87
CA VAL A 203 6.18 19.79 7.41
C VAL A 203 5.13 19.63 6.30
N GLY A 204 5.34 20.24 5.12
CA GLY A 204 4.46 20.04 3.96
C GLY A 204 4.38 18.59 3.50
N LEU A 205 5.51 17.88 3.45
CA LEU A 205 5.57 16.46 3.11
C LEU A 205 4.92 15.57 4.19
N ILE A 206 5.10 15.87 5.48
CA ILE A 206 4.39 15.17 6.57
C ILE A 206 2.88 15.36 6.45
N LEU A 207 2.41 16.58 6.16
CA LEU A 207 0.99 16.86 5.93
C LEU A 207 0.46 16.11 4.70
N ALA A 208 1.25 16.00 3.63
CA ALA A 208 0.90 15.22 2.45
C ALA A 208 0.79 13.72 2.77
N VAL A 209 1.78 13.13 3.45
CA VAL A 209 1.74 11.72 3.91
C VAL A 209 0.52 11.49 4.82
N ASN A 210 0.24 12.38 5.77
CA ASN A 210 -0.96 12.29 6.61
C ASN A 210 -2.26 12.41 5.80
N SER A 211 -2.30 13.20 4.72
CA SER A 211 -3.49 13.30 3.86
C SER A 211 -3.72 12.06 2.98
N LEU A 212 -2.68 11.27 2.73
CA LEU A 212 -2.74 9.99 2.01
C LEU A 212 -2.92 8.79 2.96
N ALA A 213 -2.64 8.97 4.26
CA ALA A 213 -2.77 7.94 5.29
C ALA A 213 -4.22 7.86 5.79
N GLU A 214 -5.09 7.19 5.04
CA GLU A 214 -6.42 6.84 5.53
C GLU A 214 -6.32 5.80 6.68
N PRO A 215 -6.82 6.09 7.88
CA PRO A 215 -6.69 5.19 9.03
C PRO A 215 -7.64 3.97 8.97
N ASN A 216 -8.61 3.97 8.05
CA ASN A 216 -9.39 2.79 7.70
C ASN A 216 -9.87 2.89 6.23
N PRO A 217 -9.05 2.45 5.24
CA PRO A 217 -9.43 2.45 3.83
C PRO A 217 -10.47 1.36 3.50
N LEU A 218 -10.65 0.36 4.38
CA LEU A 218 -11.45 -0.83 4.12
C LEU A 218 -12.88 -0.76 4.67
N GLY A 219 -13.17 0.09 5.65
CA GLY A 219 -14.47 0.15 6.32
C GLY A 219 -15.61 0.52 5.36
N THR A 220 -15.37 1.51 4.49
CA THR A 220 -16.30 1.84 3.40
C THR A 220 -16.28 0.76 2.32
N LEU A 221 -15.09 0.33 1.88
CA LEU A 221 -14.92 -0.67 0.83
C LEU A 221 -15.62 -2.00 1.14
N LYS A 222 -15.58 -2.49 2.38
CA LYS A 222 -16.30 -3.69 2.86
C LYS A 222 -17.81 -3.59 2.63
N THR A 223 -18.40 -2.42 2.86
CA THR A 223 -19.84 -2.20 2.62
C THR A 223 -20.15 -2.13 1.12
N VAL A 224 -19.32 -1.42 0.35
CA VAL A 224 -19.44 -1.35 -1.12
C VAL A 224 -19.29 -2.74 -1.76
N LEU A 225 -18.26 -3.51 -1.41
CA LEU A 225 -18.03 -4.87 -1.91
C LEU A 225 -19.18 -5.84 -1.53
N ARG A 226 -19.72 -5.73 -0.31
CA ARG A 226 -20.90 -6.51 0.11
C ARG A 226 -22.13 -6.14 -0.71
N GLU A 227 -22.36 -4.85 -0.96
CA GLU A 227 -23.46 -4.40 -1.82
C GLU A 227 -23.25 -4.80 -3.28
N GLN A 228 -22.03 -4.72 -3.81
CA GLN A 228 -21.71 -5.09 -5.19
C GLN A 228 -21.84 -6.60 -5.42
N ARG A 229 -21.36 -7.44 -4.48
CA ARG A 229 -21.66 -8.87 -4.46
C ARG A 229 -23.16 -9.13 -4.57
N ILE A 230 -23.95 -8.42 -3.78
CA ILE A 230 -25.40 -8.63 -3.74
C ILE A 230 -26.08 -8.09 -4.99
N ARG A 231 -25.68 -6.93 -5.53
CA ARG A 231 -26.37 -6.26 -6.66
C ARG A 231 -25.94 -6.74 -8.04
N GLU A 232 -24.68 -7.13 -8.20
CA GLU A 232 -24.07 -7.52 -9.47
C GLU A 232 -23.64 -8.99 -9.42
N GLY A 233 -22.88 -9.34 -8.39
CA GLY A 233 -22.23 -10.64 -8.24
C GLY A 233 -23.17 -11.86 -8.26
N GLN A 234 -24.31 -11.73 -7.56
CA GLN A 234 -25.35 -12.76 -7.46
C GLN A 234 -26.54 -12.52 -8.40
N ALA A 235 -26.53 -11.43 -9.17
CA ALA A 235 -27.63 -11.08 -10.05
C ALA A 235 -27.57 -11.90 -11.35
N TYR A 236 -28.68 -12.54 -11.72
CA TYR A 236 -28.70 -13.50 -12.82
C TYR A 236 -28.26 -12.95 -14.19
N HIS A 237 -28.42 -11.65 -14.43
CA HIS A 237 -27.97 -11.05 -15.69
C HIS A 237 -26.44 -11.15 -15.90
N ASN A 238 -25.67 -11.36 -14.83
CA ASN A 238 -24.22 -11.60 -14.86
C ASN A 238 -23.83 -13.08 -14.59
N PHE A 239 -24.80 -13.99 -14.44
CA PHE A 239 -24.57 -15.41 -14.23
C PHE A 239 -24.01 -16.06 -15.50
N ASP A 240 -22.89 -16.80 -15.39
CA ASP A 240 -22.37 -17.54 -16.54
C ASP A 240 -23.23 -18.77 -16.82
N ARG A 241 -24.04 -18.65 -17.87
CA ARG A 241 -24.95 -19.68 -18.37
C ARG A 241 -24.22 -20.92 -18.90
N LYS A 242 -22.91 -20.86 -19.18
CA LYS A 242 -22.11 -21.97 -19.69
C LYS A 242 -21.55 -22.84 -18.58
N ASP A 243 -20.81 -22.25 -17.64
CA ASP A 243 -20.22 -22.97 -16.52
C ASP A 243 -21.21 -23.12 -15.32
N LEU A 244 -22.40 -22.50 -15.38
CA LEU A 244 -23.44 -22.46 -14.34
C LEU A 244 -22.97 -21.88 -12.99
N ILE A 245 -22.15 -20.83 -13.06
CA ILE A 245 -21.54 -20.17 -11.90
C ILE A 245 -21.90 -18.68 -11.84
N THR A 246 -22.14 -18.19 -10.62
CA THR A 246 -22.42 -16.77 -10.37
C THR A 246 -21.20 -15.90 -10.69
N GLN A 247 -21.41 -14.60 -10.89
CA GLN A 247 -20.31 -13.68 -11.12
C GLN A 247 -19.42 -13.58 -9.87
N THR A 248 -19.99 -13.61 -8.66
CA THR A 248 -19.23 -13.73 -7.40
C THR A 248 -18.36 -14.99 -7.39
N GLN A 249 -18.91 -16.15 -7.76
CA GLN A 249 -18.14 -17.39 -7.80
C GLN A 249 -17.03 -17.35 -8.85
N GLN A 250 -17.21 -16.64 -9.97
CA GLN A 250 -16.13 -16.40 -10.95
C GLN A 250 -15.03 -15.50 -10.38
N VAL A 251 -15.38 -14.42 -9.68
CA VAL A 251 -14.44 -13.53 -8.98
C VAL A 251 -13.61 -14.31 -7.96
N CYS A 252 -14.27 -15.07 -7.09
CA CYS A 252 -13.60 -15.86 -6.03
C CYS A 252 -12.74 -17.01 -6.60
N ASN A 253 -13.08 -17.53 -7.78
CA ASN A 253 -12.29 -18.52 -8.51
C ASN A 253 -11.24 -17.89 -9.46
N GLN A 254 -11.03 -16.57 -9.40
CA GLN A 254 -10.09 -15.83 -10.26
C GLN A 254 -10.32 -16.05 -11.78
N LYS A 255 -11.56 -16.32 -12.18
CA LYS A 255 -11.97 -16.51 -13.59
C LYS A 255 -12.40 -15.22 -14.31
N LEU A 256 -12.73 -14.18 -13.56
CA LEU A 256 -13.23 -12.91 -14.08
C LEU A 256 -12.20 -11.80 -13.84
N TYR A 257 -12.08 -10.88 -14.81
CA TYR A 257 -11.26 -9.68 -14.71
C TYR A 257 -12.18 -8.45 -14.83
N ASN A 258 -12.41 -7.77 -13.71
CA ASN A 258 -13.09 -6.49 -13.59
C ASN A 258 -12.64 -5.80 -12.29
N GLU A 259 -12.99 -4.53 -12.09
CA GLU A 259 -12.56 -3.73 -10.93
C GLU A 259 -12.86 -4.40 -9.56
N MET A 260 -14.00 -5.10 -9.45
CA MET A 260 -14.35 -5.89 -8.28
C MET A 260 -13.44 -7.11 -8.11
N ALA A 261 -13.14 -7.82 -9.21
CA ALA A 261 -12.25 -8.97 -9.21
C ALA A 261 -10.81 -8.57 -8.87
N ASP A 262 -10.32 -7.46 -9.42
CA ASP A 262 -8.98 -6.94 -9.13
C ASP A 262 -8.84 -6.59 -7.64
N THR A 263 -9.82 -5.87 -7.10
CA THR A 263 -9.91 -5.58 -5.65
C THR A 263 -9.95 -6.85 -4.80
N THR A 264 -10.76 -7.83 -5.22
CA THR A 264 -10.88 -9.12 -4.51
C THR A 264 -9.61 -9.96 -4.64
N HIS A 265 -8.89 -9.86 -5.76
CA HIS A 265 -7.61 -10.54 -6.00
C HIS A 265 -6.51 -9.96 -5.10
N TRP A 266 -6.37 -8.63 -5.02
CA TRP A 266 -5.44 -7.98 -4.09
C TRP A 266 -5.74 -8.37 -2.64
N LEU A 267 -7.01 -8.40 -2.23
CA LEU A 267 -7.42 -8.88 -0.90
C LEU A 267 -7.10 -10.36 -0.68
N ALA A 268 -7.32 -11.23 -1.67
CA ALA A 268 -7.02 -12.66 -1.58
C ALA A 268 -5.52 -12.96 -1.54
N GLU A 269 -4.70 -12.16 -2.22
CA GLU A 269 -3.24 -12.24 -2.17
C GLU A 269 -2.70 -11.69 -0.84
N TYR A 270 -3.15 -10.52 -0.41
CA TYR A 270 -2.78 -9.92 0.88
C TYR A 270 -3.11 -10.84 2.06
N THR A 271 -4.29 -11.45 2.07
CA THR A 271 -4.72 -12.38 3.13
C THR A 271 -4.20 -13.82 2.96
N ASN A 272 -3.44 -14.10 1.89
CA ASN A 272 -2.91 -15.42 1.53
C ASN A 272 -3.97 -16.54 1.44
N ARG A 273 -5.18 -16.22 0.98
CA ARG A 273 -6.31 -17.17 0.91
C ARG A 273 -6.41 -17.92 -0.43
N GLY A 274 -5.69 -17.46 -1.46
CA GLY A 274 -5.63 -18.08 -2.80
C GLY A 274 -4.26 -18.68 -3.19
N GLY A 275 -3.24 -18.61 -2.33
CA GLY A 275 -1.87 -18.98 -2.67
C GLY A 275 -1.61 -20.49 -2.71
N VAL A 276 -1.69 -21.11 -3.89
CA VAL A 276 -1.32 -22.54 -4.09
C VAL A 276 0.18 -22.81 -3.86
N PHE A 277 1.02 -21.77 -3.88
CA PHE A 277 2.47 -21.87 -3.65
C PHE A 277 3.00 -20.74 -2.76
N GLY A 278 3.17 -21.01 -1.45
CA GLY A 278 4.25 -20.48 -0.60
C GLY A 278 4.51 -18.97 -0.50
N LYS A 279 3.67 -18.09 -1.06
CA LYS A 279 3.82 -16.64 -0.97
C LYS A 279 3.67 -16.19 0.49
N LEU A 280 4.49 -15.21 0.88
CA LEU A 280 4.35 -14.51 2.16
C LEU A 280 3.03 -13.75 2.16
N SER A 281 2.30 -13.78 3.27
CA SER A 281 1.09 -12.97 3.42
C SER A 281 1.44 -11.48 3.44
N GLY A 282 0.52 -10.64 2.96
CA GLY A 282 0.73 -9.20 2.82
C GLY A 282 0.99 -8.51 4.16
N ASP A 283 0.43 -9.01 5.26
CA ASP A 283 0.73 -8.56 6.62
C ASP A 283 2.19 -8.83 7.04
N VAL A 284 2.79 -9.94 6.60
CA VAL A 284 4.23 -10.22 6.82
C VAL A 284 5.11 -9.31 5.97
N ILE A 285 4.74 -9.03 4.72
CA ILE A 285 5.49 -8.09 3.86
C ILE A 285 5.38 -6.67 4.43
N CYS A 286 4.21 -6.25 4.91
CA CYS A 286 4.02 -4.98 5.60
C CYS A 286 4.84 -4.90 6.89
N MET A 287 4.92 -5.99 7.68
CA MET A 287 5.80 -6.04 8.85
C MET A 287 7.29 -5.89 8.48
N LEU A 288 7.73 -6.44 7.35
CA LEU A 288 9.10 -6.25 6.85
C LEU A 288 9.34 -4.81 6.39
N ALA A 289 8.40 -4.20 5.66
CA ALA A 289 8.46 -2.79 5.26
C ALA A 289 8.48 -1.86 6.48
N MET A 290 7.62 -2.10 7.47
CA MET A 290 7.61 -1.39 8.75
C MET A 290 8.91 -1.63 9.53
N PHE A 291 9.51 -2.82 9.52
CA PHE A 291 10.81 -3.09 10.13
C PHE A 291 11.93 -2.25 9.49
N VAL A 292 12.01 -2.21 8.16
CA VAL A 292 12.98 -1.36 7.43
C VAL A 292 12.74 0.12 7.75
N TRP A 293 11.48 0.56 7.75
CA TRP A 293 11.12 1.95 8.07
C TRP A 293 11.48 2.34 9.52
N VAL A 294 11.10 1.53 10.51
CA VAL A 294 11.42 1.79 11.93
C VAL A 294 12.92 1.73 12.16
N THR A 295 13.65 0.81 11.53
CA THR A 295 15.12 0.73 11.66
C THR A 295 15.85 1.90 10.98
N SER A 296 15.32 2.42 9.87
CA SER A 296 15.78 3.67 9.23
C SER A 296 15.50 4.88 10.12
N MET A 297 14.26 5.08 10.58
CA MET A 297 13.93 6.19 11.49
C MET A 297 14.68 6.10 12.83
N ALA A 298 14.98 4.89 13.30
CA ALA A 298 15.81 4.64 14.47
C ALA A 298 17.27 5.12 14.32
N THR A 299 17.86 5.12 13.11
CA THR A 299 19.19 5.71 12.90
C THR A 299 19.13 7.23 12.96
N GLU A 300 18.09 7.84 12.38
CA GLU A 300 17.92 9.29 12.33
C GLU A 300 17.56 9.90 13.70
N LEU A 301 16.68 9.24 14.47
CA LEU A 301 16.38 9.63 15.85
C LEU A 301 17.61 9.49 16.76
N ARG A 302 18.42 8.43 16.59
CA ARG A 302 19.70 8.29 17.31
C ARG A 302 20.64 9.45 16.96
N ARG A 303 20.85 9.72 15.67
CA ARG A 303 21.72 10.79 15.18
C ARG A 303 21.31 12.16 15.74
N THR A 304 20.01 12.47 15.69
CA THR A 304 19.49 13.74 16.18
C THR A 304 19.58 13.87 17.71
N VAL A 305 19.08 12.88 18.46
CA VAL A 305 18.94 12.99 19.93
C VAL A 305 20.25 12.67 20.65
N HIS A 306 20.91 11.57 20.28
CA HIS A 306 22.14 11.11 20.92
C HIS A 306 23.37 11.85 20.35
N ASP A 307 23.60 11.72 19.04
CA ASP A 307 24.88 12.16 18.44
C ASP A 307 24.99 13.69 18.32
N MET A 308 23.87 14.41 18.18
CA MET A 308 23.85 15.89 18.20
C MET A 308 23.33 16.45 19.52
N GLY A 309 22.16 16.00 19.98
CA GLY A 309 21.49 16.52 21.18
C GLY A 309 22.33 16.43 22.46
N LEU A 310 22.71 15.21 22.86
CA LEU A 310 23.51 14.99 24.07
C LEU A 310 24.89 15.65 23.95
N VAL A 311 25.48 15.68 22.76
CA VAL A 311 26.82 16.23 22.53
C VAL A 311 26.84 17.75 22.69
N VAL A 312 25.87 18.47 22.11
CA VAL A 312 25.68 19.92 22.32
C VAL A 312 25.39 20.25 23.79
N VAL A 313 24.64 19.39 24.49
CA VAL A 313 24.43 19.52 25.95
C VAL A 313 25.74 19.30 26.71
N SER A 314 26.55 18.31 26.33
CA SER A 314 27.78 17.89 27.04
C SER A 314 28.97 18.84 26.93
N LEU A 315 29.03 19.68 25.88
CA LEU A 315 30.12 20.65 25.68
C LEU A 315 30.37 21.50 26.94
N PRO A 316 31.61 21.86 27.30
CA PRO A 316 31.84 22.72 28.45
C PRO A 316 31.25 24.12 28.21
N ARG A 317 30.66 24.70 29.27
CA ARG A 317 30.18 26.09 29.27
C ARG A 317 31.39 27.03 29.32
N THR A 318 31.53 27.90 28.33
CA THR A 318 32.59 28.92 28.28
C THR A 318 32.00 30.31 28.07
N GLU A 319 32.71 31.34 28.53
CA GLU A 319 32.34 32.75 28.31
C GLU A 319 32.64 33.21 26.89
N GLU A 320 33.73 32.72 26.30
CA GLU A 320 34.03 32.86 24.87
C GLU A 320 33.93 31.49 24.18
N MET A 321 33.48 31.46 22.93
CA MET A 321 33.63 30.27 22.09
C MET A 321 35.11 29.96 21.90
N LYS A 322 35.49 28.69 22.08
CA LYS A 322 36.83 28.19 21.77
C LYS A 322 36.74 27.18 20.64
N TYR A 323 37.55 27.41 19.61
CA TYR A 323 37.82 26.48 18.52
C TYR A 323 39.30 26.16 18.49
N GLU A 324 39.64 24.90 18.23
CA GLU A 324 41.01 24.45 18.00
C GLU A 324 41.15 23.97 16.57
N LEU A 325 42.10 24.53 15.82
CA LEU A 325 42.46 24.01 14.50
C LEU A 325 43.41 22.83 14.71
N ARG A 326 42.93 21.60 14.50
CA ARG A 326 43.75 20.38 14.56
C ARG A 326 43.71 19.67 13.21
N GLN A 327 44.89 19.43 12.63
CA GLN A 327 45.04 18.73 11.34
C GLN A 327 44.18 19.32 10.20
N GLY A 328 44.00 20.65 10.18
CA GLY A 328 43.18 21.35 9.19
C GLY A 328 41.67 21.35 9.46
N ARG A 329 41.19 20.62 10.47
CA ARG A 329 39.79 20.64 10.93
C ARG A 329 39.58 21.60 12.10
N TYR A 330 38.45 22.31 12.10
CA TYR A 330 38.03 23.19 13.19
C TYR A 330 37.21 22.41 14.21
N ILE A 331 37.79 22.16 15.38
CA ILE A 331 37.14 21.43 16.47
C ILE A 331 36.51 22.43 17.45
N ILE A 332 35.20 22.32 17.68
CA ILE A 332 34.49 23.13 18.67
C ILE A 332 34.72 22.54 20.06
N THR A 333 35.37 23.29 20.96
CA THR A 333 35.77 22.81 22.29
C THR A 333 34.94 23.38 23.45
N GLY A 334 34.23 24.49 23.25
CA GLY A 334 33.37 25.09 24.28
C GLY A 334 32.47 26.22 23.76
N VAL A 335 31.27 26.35 24.32
CA VAL A 335 30.20 27.25 23.84
C VAL A 335 29.39 27.91 24.96
N LYS A 336 28.76 29.05 24.67
CA LYS A 336 27.91 29.80 25.63
C LYS A 336 26.59 29.08 25.88
N THR A 337 26.07 29.12 27.11
CA THR A 337 24.77 28.50 27.46
C THR A 337 23.60 28.99 26.60
N VAL A 338 23.58 30.28 26.24
CA VAL A 338 22.53 30.84 25.37
C VAL A 338 22.58 30.22 23.97
N GLN A 339 23.77 30.02 23.40
CA GLN A 339 23.94 29.36 22.10
C GLN A 339 23.50 27.89 22.14
N LYS A 340 23.83 27.16 23.23
CA LYS A 340 23.33 25.80 23.43
C LYS A 340 21.80 25.75 23.48
N ALA A 341 21.18 26.57 24.33
CA ALA A 341 19.73 26.61 24.47
C ALA A 341 19.05 26.96 23.14
N PHE A 342 19.60 27.91 22.39
CA PHE A 342 19.10 28.30 21.08
C PHE A 342 19.25 27.18 20.05
N SER A 343 20.40 26.50 19.99
CA SER A 343 20.65 25.37 19.10
C SER A 343 19.72 24.19 19.41
N LEU A 344 19.51 23.88 20.69
CA LEU A 344 18.58 22.86 21.15
C LEU A 344 17.14 23.19 20.74
N MET A 345 16.71 24.43 20.94
CA MET A 345 15.34 24.88 20.69
C MET A 345 15.02 25.08 19.21
N MET A 346 15.96 25.58 18.39
CA MET A 346 15.72 25.94 16.98
C MET A 346 16.16 24.89 15.95
N VAL A 347 17.04 23.95 16.32
CA VAL A 347 17.57 22.93 15.40
C VAL A 347 17.19 21.53 15.86
N ILE A 348 17.63 21.14 17.06
CA ILE A 348 17.51 19.75 17.54
C ILE A 348 16.06 19.38 17.88
N LEU A 349 15.32 20.25 18.57
CA LEU A 349 13.91 20.01 18.91
C LEU A 349 13.01 19.92 17.66
N PRO A 350 13.04 20.85 16.68
CA PRO A 350 12.27 20.73 15.45
C PRO A 350 12.62 19.48 14.64
N ARG A 351 13.92 19.16 14.45
CA ARG A 351 14.35 17.92 13.77
C ARG A 351 13.81 16.67 14.46
N THR A 352 13.86 16.63 15.79
CA THR A 352 13.32 15.50 16.58
C THR A 352 11.81 15.38 16.42
N LEU A 353 11.06 16.49 16.48
CA LEU A 353 9.60 16.48 16.32
C LEU A 353 9.20 16.02 14.91
N ILE A 354 9.86 16.55 13.87
CA ILE A 354 9.67 16.13 12.47
C ILE A 354 9.94 14.64 12.31
N ALA A 355 11.06 14.13 12.84
CA ALA A 355 11.39 12.70 12.78
C ALA A 355 10.35 11.82 13.51
N VAL A 356 9.87 12.24 14.68
CA VAL A 356 8.83 11.50 15.43
C VAL A 356 7.49 11.49 14.69
N PHE A 357 7.06 12.63 14.13
CA PHE A 357 5.82 12.69 13.35
C PHE A 357 5.94 11.90 12.03
N LEU A 358 7.06 12.00 11.32
CA LEU A 358 7.29 11.24 10.09
C LEU A 358 7.30 9.73 10.36
N LEU A 359 7.92 9.28 11.45
CA LEU A 359 7.84 7.89 11.90
C LEU A 359 6.37 7.47 12.17
N TRP A 360 5.63 8.25 12.95
CA TRP A 360 4.23 7.96 13.30
C TRP A 360 3.32 7.87 12.06
N TYR A 361 3.33 8.88 11.20
CA TYR A 361 2.49 8.89 9.99
C TYR A 361 2.97 7.88 8.94
N GLY A 362 4.28 7.63 8.83
CA GLY A 362 4.81 6.58 7.96
C GLY A 362 4.37 5.17 8.36
N LEU A 363 4.21 4.90 9.66
CA LEU A 363 3.66 3.63 10.14
C LEU A 363 2.18 3.44 9.75
N ILE A 364 1.37 4.50 9.89
CA ILE A 364 -0.05 4.47 9.49
C ILE A 364 -0.16 4.32 7.96
N TYR A 365 0.64 5.07 7.20
CA TYR A 365 0.64 5.04 5.74
C TYR A 365 1.04 3.66 5.17
N LEU A 366 2.09 3.04 5.73
CA LEU A 366 2.47 1.67 5.35
C LEU A 366 1.40 0.66 5.74
N ALA A 367 0.86 0.73 6.96
CA ALA A 367 -0.17 -0.20 7.43
C ALA A 367 -1.47 -0.10 6.63
N GLY A 368 -1.84 1.08 6.11
CA GLY A 368 -3.00 1.28 5.24
C GLY A 368 -2.80 0.83 3.79
N THR A 369 -1.59 0.43 3.39
CA THR A 369 -1.30 0.01 2.00
C THR A 369 -1.58 -1.50 1.83
N ILE A 370 -2.69 -1.82 1.15
CA ILE A 370 -3.16 -3.21 0.96
C ILE A 370 -2.52 -3.88 -0.27
N ASN A 371 -2.20 -3.11 -1.31
CA ASN A 371 -1.51 -3.62 -2.49
C ASN A 371 -0.01 -3.82 -2.18
N ILE A 372 0.51 -5.01 -2.47
CA ILE A 372 1.89 -5.40 -2.14
C ILE A 372 2.91 -4.64 -2.98
N ASP A 373 2.58 -4.34 -4.25
CA ASP A 373 3.47 -3.57 -5.14
C ASP A 373 3.61 -2.12 -4.67
N ASP A 374 2.48 -1.49 -4.30
CA ASP A 374 2.45 -0.13 -3.76
C ASP A 374 3.14 -0.03 -2.39
N LEU A 375 3.07 -1.08 -1.56
CA LEU A 375 3.71 -1.11 -0.24
C LEU A 375 5.23 -0.92 -0.31
N LEU A 376 5.89 -1.55 -1.30
CA LEU A 376 7.32 -1.38 -1.53
C LEU A 376 7.64 0.03 -2.05
N LEU A 377 6.83 0.54 -3.00
CA LEU A 377 6.98 1.89 -3.54
C LEU A 377 6.81 2.96 -2.45
N ASN A 378 5.81 2.79 -1.57
CA ASN A 378 5.50 3.68 -0.46
C ASN A 378 6.61 3.68 0.60
N ALA A 379 7.22 2.52 0.90
CA ALA A 379 8.37 2.44 1.78
C ALA A 379 9.60 3.19 1.24
N VAL A 380 9.86 3.09 -0.08
CA VAL A 380 10.94 3.85 -0.74
C VAL A 380 10.61 5.35 -0.79
N ALA A 381 9.36 5.72 -1.03
CA ALA A 381 8.92 7.12 -1.03
C ALA A 381 9.08 7.78 0.35
N LEU A 382 8.78 7.07 1.44
CA LEU A 382 9.02 7.54 2.81
C LEU A 382 10.52 7.76 3.10
N GLU A 383 11.40 6.89 2.60
CA GLU A 383 12.85 7.05 2.70
C GLU A 383 13.36 8.27 1.91
N PHE A 384 12.78 8.57 0.74
CA PHE A 384 13.03 9.82 0.01
C PHE A 384 12.59 11.05 0.82
N VAL A 385 11.39 11.04 1.41
CA VAL A 385 10.89 12.13 2.28
C VAL A 385 11.81 12.32 3.49
N LYS A 386 12.36 11.24 4.05
CA LYS A 386 13.30 11.29 5.18
C LYS A 386 14.61 12.02 4.83
N ASN A 387 15.16 11.78 3.64
CA ASN A 387 16.47 12.30 3.22
C ASN A 387 16.41 13.64 2.45
N ILE A 388 15.24 14.29 2.41
CA ILE A 388 15.04 15.52 1.62
C ILE A 388 15.94 16.69 2.03
N ASP A 389 16.35 16.78 3.31
CA ASP A 389 17.24 17.84 3.77
C ASP A 389 18.69 17.67 3.34
N GLU A 390 19.13 16.43 3.08
CA GLU A 390 20.45 16.12 2.54
C GLU A 390 20.49 16.43 1.03
N LEU A 391 19.41 16.12 0.31
CA LEU A 391 19.23 16.52 -1.11
C LEU A 391 19.15 18.05 -1.28
N LEU A 392 18.40 18.74 -0.42
CA LEU A 392 18.33 20.20 -0.42
C LEU A 392 19.67 20.84 -0.01
N PHE A 393 20.44 20.20 0.87
CA PHE A 393 21.80 20.65 1.20
C PHE A 393 22.70 20.61 -0.04
N GLU A 394 22.78 19.47 -0.72
CA GLU A 394 23.64 19.30 -1.89
C GLU A 394 23.27 20.26 -3.04
N ALA A 395 21.97 20.48 -3.26
CA ALA A 395 21.48 21.35 -4.32
C ALA A 395 21.65 22.85 -4.02
N LEU A 396 21.48 23.30 -2.77
CA LEU A 396 21.34 24.73 -2.43
C LEU A 396 22.51 25.32 -1.65
N VAL A 397 23.34 24.51 -0.97
CA VAL A 397 24.44 25.01 -0.14
C VAL A 397 25.68 25.26 -1.00
N PRO A 398 26.25 26.49 -1.01
CA PRO A 398 27.45 26.78 -1.80
C PRO A 398 28.63 25.88 -1.40
N ARG A 399 29.41 25.40 -2.38
CA ARG A 399 30.57 24.51 -2.16
C ARG A 399 31.53 24.96 -1.05
N ARG A 400 31.72 26.27 -0.86
CA ARG A 400 32.55 26.84 0.23
C ARG A 400 31.97 26.60 1.63
N MET A 401 30.64 26.62 1.75
CA MET A 401 29.94 26.31 3.00
C MET A 401 29.86 24.80 3.21
N ALA A 402 29.62 24.01 2.18
CA ALA A 402 29.70 22.54 2.27
C ALA A 402 31.10 22.07 2.74
N ALA A 403 32.16 22.61 2.14
CA ALA A 403 33.55 22.38 2.57
C ALA A 403 33.87 22.93 3.97
N MET A 404 33.07 23.85 4.51
CA MET A 404 33.21 24.31 5.90
C MET A 404 32.56 23.30 6.86
N VAL A 405 31.37 22.78 6.51
CA VAL A 405 30.68 21.73 7.28
C VAL A 405 31.55 20.47 7.37
N SER A 406 32.11 20.00 6.25
CA SER A 406 32.96 18.79 6.21
C SER A 406 34.31 18.93 6.94
N ASN A 407 34.75 20.16 7.23
CA ASN A 407 36.00 20.44 7.96
C ASN A 407 35.75 20.88 9.41
N MET A 408 34.50 20.86 9.88
CA MET A 408 34.13 21.13 11.27
C MET A 408 33.79 19.84 12.00
N ALA A 409 34.05 19.82 13.30
CA ALA A 409 33.73 18.66 14.14
C ALA A 409 33.54 19.09 15.61
N ILE A 410 32.80 18.30 16.40
CA ILE A 410 32.56 18.58 17.83
C ILE A 410 33.35 17.61 18.70
N GLN A 411 34.09 18.13 19.69
CA GLN A 411 34.81 17.32 20.67
C GLN A 411 33.85 16.76 21.73
N ILE A 412 33.85 15.44 21.92
CA ILE A 412 33.08 14.81 23.01
C ILE A 412 33.82 15.02 24.34
N TYR A 413 33.19 15.71 25.31
CA TYR A 413 33.75 15.87 26.64
C TYR A 413 33.32 14.72 27.56
N VAL A 414 34.01 13.59 27.48
CA VAL A 414 33.87 12.52 28.49
C VAL A 414 34.41 13.04 29.82
N SER A 415 33.50 13.43 30.72
CA SER A 415 33.82 14.15 31.95
C SER A 415 34.70 13.34 32.91
N ARG A 416 36.02 13.44 32.75
CA ARG A 416 37.02 12.91 33.70
C ARG A 416 37.05 13.80 34.95
N HIS A 417 36.13 13.55 35.88
CA HIS A 417 36.11 14.20 37.20
C HIS A 417 37.24 13.75 38.17
N HIS A 418 38.32 13.19 37.61
CA HIS A 418 39.60 12.87 38.25
C HIS A 418 40.69 13.51 37.38
N THR A 419 41.57 14.39 37.84
CA THR A 419 41.85 14.88 39.21
C THR A 419 42.48 16.27 39.11
N LEU A 420 41.77 17.31 39.56
CA LEU A 420 42.37 18.59 39.97
C LEU A 420 42.34 18.68 41.50
N LEU A 421 42.95 17.68 42.15
CA LEU A 421 43.49 17.88 43.49
C LEU A 421 44.80 18.66 43.32
N PRO A 422 44.98 19.82 43.96
CA PRO A 422 46.25 20.53 43.90
C PRO A 422 47.38 19.66 44.47
N ASN A 423 48.59 19.83 43.93
CA ASN A 423 49.76 18.99 44.26
C ASN A 423 50.21 19.04 45.73
N GLU A 424 49.59 19.91 46.55
CA GLU A 424 49.92 20.20 47.96
C GLU A 424 49.40 19.18 49.00
N LEU A 425 48.68 18.13 48.59
CA LEU A 425 48.13 17.11 49.51
C LEU A 425 48.70 15.69 49.28
N ARG A 426 49.92 15.60 48.74
CA ARG A 426 50.55 14.36 48.26
C ARG A 426 51.21 13.47 49.34
N GLU A 427 51.14 13.81 50.63
CA GLU A 427 51.87 13.05 51.69
C GLU A 427 51.00 12.36 52.78
N GLY A 428 49.66 12.38 52.71
CA GLY A 428 48.90 11.88 53.88
C GLY A 428 47.41 11.55 53.72
N ARG A 429 46.98 10.83 52.69
CA ARG A 429 45.63 10.21 52.69
C ARG A 429 45.58 8.95 51.82
N LEU A 430 45.04 7.85 52.37
CA LEU A 430 44.96 6.55 51.70
C LEU A 430 44.13 6.63 50.41
N ASP A 431 44.73 6.21 49.29
CA ASP A 431 44.05 6.02 48.00
C ASP A 431 43.11 4.81 48.03
N PHE A 432 41.89 5.00 48.54
CA PHE A 432 40.85 3.96 48.51
C PHE A 432 40.33 3.66 47.09
N THR A 433 40.70 4.47 46.09
CA THR A 433 40.34 4.31 44.68
C THR A 433 41.45 3.71 43.81
N GLY A 434 42.63 3.42 44.37
CA GLY A 434 43.71 2.69 43.68
C GLY A 434 43.49 1.17 43.57
N LEU A 435 42.44 0.64 44.20
CA LEU A 435 42.18 -0.80 44.35
C LEU A 435 41.40 -1.46 43.20
N LEU A 436 40.96 -0.69 42.20
CA LEU A 436 40.34 -1.24 40.99
C LEU A 436 41.31 -1.12 39.81
N PRO A 437 41.82 -2.25 39.25
CA PRO A 437 42.80 -2.21 38.18
C PRO A 437 42.26 -1.52 36.92
N PRO A 438 43.13 -0.96 36.07
CA PRO A 438 42.72 -0.20 34.88
C PRO A 438 41.88 -1.01 33.88
N GLU A 439 41.95 -2.35 33.91
CA GLU A 439 41.11 -3.23 33.11
C GLU A 439 39.61 -3.07 33.44
N THR A 440 39.26 -2.90 34.72
CA THR A 440 37.86 -2.77 35.18
C THR A 440 37.15 -1.55 34.58
N LYS A 441 37.88 -0.47 34.24
CA LYS A 441 37.29 0.74 33.63
C LYS A 441 36.94 0.55 32.15
N ARG A 442 37.67 -0.32 31.41
CA ARG A 442 37.28 -0.69 30.04
C ARG A 442 35.98 -1.52 30.04
N GLY A 443 35.82 -2.43 31.00
CA GLY A 443 34.60 -3.23 31.14
C GLY A 443 33.32 -2.39 31.33
N LEU A 444 33.39 -1.32 32.12
CA LEU A 444 32.22 -0.45 32.37
C LEU A 444 31.75 0.31 31.12
N SER A 445 32.68 0.82 30.31
CA SER A 445 32.37 1.49 29.04
C SER A 445 31.75 0.53 28.03
N LEU A 446 32.29 -0.68 27.90
CA LEU A 446 31.75 -1.72 27.02
C LEU A 446 30.32 -2.11 27.44
N SER A 447 30.08 -2.27 28.75
CA SER A 447 28.77 -2.57 29.32
C SER A 447 27.72 -1.51 29.00
N LEU A 448 28.08 -0.22 29.07
CA LEU A 448 27.16 0.88 28.76
C LEU A 448 26.76 0.88 27.27
N GLN A 449 27.72 0.69 26.37
CA GLN A 449 27.46 0.61 24.92
C GLN A 449 26.58 -0.60 24.58
N SER A 450 26.81 -1.76 25.20
CA SER A 450 25.94 -2.94 25.08
C SER A 450 24.52 -2.67 25.61
N PHE A 451 24.39 -1.95 26.72
CA PHE A 451 23.07 -1.59 27.28
C PHE A 451 22.29 -0.67 26.34
N TYR A 452 22.94 0.34 25.73
CA TYR A 452 22.30 1.18 24.71
C TYR A 452 21.91 0.39 23.45
N ALA A 453 22.72 -0.58 23.02
CA ALA A 453 22.37 -1.47 21.91
C ALA A 453 21.15 -2.34 22.22
N LEU A 454 21.05 -2.89 23.43
CA LEU A 454 19.88 -3.65 23.88
C LEU A 454 18.63 -2.76 23.97
N PHE A 455 18.73 -1.59 24.61
CA PHE A 455 17.63 -0.61 24.66
C PHE A 455 17.17 -0.21 23.25
N ARG A 456 18.10 -0.10 22.30
CA ARG A 456 17.78 0.15 20.88
C ARG A 456 16.96 -0.98 20.26
N VAL A 457 17.34 -2.23 20.45
CA VAL A 457 16.55 -3.38 19.98
C VAL A 457 15.17 -3.40 20.64
N PHE A 458 15.08 -3.14 21.95
CA PHE A 458 13.80 -3.11 22.67
C PHE A 458 12.87 -2.00 22.22
N TYR A 459 13.33 -0.78 21.96
CA TYR A 459 12.42 0.26 21.44
C TYR A 459 12.00 -0.02 19.99
N ILE A 460 12.88 -0.56 19.14
CA ILE A 460 12.53 -0.93 17.75
C ILE A 460 11.45 -2.02 17.78
N ALA A 461 11.64 -3.07 18.58
CA ALA A 461 10.65 -4.11 18.79
C ALA A 461 9.34 -3.56 19.38
N GLY A 462 9.41 -2.64 20.36
CA GLY A 462 8.24 -2.01 20.96
C GLY A 462 7.43 -1.17 19.98
N ILE A 463 8.09 -0.40 19.10
CA ILE A 463 7.43 0.40 18.05
C ILE A 463 6.82 -0.52 16.99
N LEU A 464 7.49 -1.62 16.63
CA LEU A 464 6.95 -2.59 15.66
C LEU A 464 5.76 -3.37 16.21
N VAL A 465 5.82 -3.84 17.46
CA VAL A 465 4.68 -4.50 18.12
C VAL A 465 3.53 -3.49 18.30
N GLY A 466 3.82 -2.25 18.68
CA GLY A 466 2.81 -1.18 18.74
C GLY A 466 2.16 -0.92 17.38
N GLY A 467 2.95 -0.73 16.32
CA GLY A 467 2.45 -0.53 14.97
C GLY A 467 1.65 -1.71 14.43
N TRP A 468 2.06 -2.94 14.77
CA TRP A 468 1.31 -4.14 14.46
C TRP A 468 -0.05 -4.17 15.17
N VAL A 469 -0.07 -3.99 16.50
CA VAL A 469 -1.31 -4.03 17.31
C VAL A 469 -2.28 -2.91 16.93
N PHE A 470 -1.80 -1.68 16.76
CA PHE A 470 -2.67 -0.50 16.61
C PHE A 470 -3.02 -0.13 15.17
N TYR A 471 -2.24 -0.54 14.17
CA TYR A 471 -2.48 -0.18 12.77
C TYR A 471 -2.62 -1.39 11.86
N LEU A 472 -1.65 -2.31 11.85
CA LEU A 472 -1.64 -3.40 10.86
C LEU A 472 -2.64 -4.51 11.15
N ALA A 473 -2.82 -4.90 12.42
CA ALA A 473 -3.76 -5.96 12.80
C ALA A 473 -5.23 -5.57 12.50
N PRO A 474 -5.71 -4.34 12.81
CA PRO A 474 -7.02 -3.87 12.36
C PRO A 474 -7.19 -3.89 10.83
N VAL A 475 -6.21 -3.39 10.07
CA VAL A 475 -6.28 -3.41 8.59
C VAL A 475 -6.29 -4.85 8.05
N ALA A 476 -5.52 -5.76 8.64
CA ALA A 476 -5.51 -7.17 8.25
C ALA A 476 -6.79 -7.92 8.63
N GLU A 477 -7.48 -7.52 9.70
CA GLU A 477 -8.81 -8.02 10.06
C GLU A 477 -9.87 -7.48 9.09
N ASP A 478 -9.91 -6.16 8.87
CA ASP A 478 -10.80 -5.51 7.90
C ASP A 478 -10.60 -6.06 6.47
N ALA A 479 -9.37 -6.40 6.07
CA ALA A 479 -9.08 -7.02 4.78
C ALA A 479 -9.63 -8.45 4.66
N ARG A 480 -9.54 -9.25 5.74
CA ARG A 480 -10.16 -10.59 5.80
C ARG A 480 -11.68 -10.47 5.76
N GLU A 481 -12.26 -9.54 6.52
CA GLU A 481 -13.70 -9.31 6.53
C GLU A 481 -14.23 -8.75 5.20
N ALA A 482 -13.47 -7.92 4.49
CA ALA A 482 -13.80 -7.45 3.15
C ALA A 482 -13.74 -8.60 2.13
N LEU A 483 -12.74 -9.48 2.23
CA LEU A 483 -12.67 -10.68 1.41
C LEU A 483 -13.81 -11.66 1.72
N ASP A 484 -14.15 -11.89 2.98
CA ASP A 484 -15.30 -12.71 3.38
C ASP A 484 -16.63 -12.06 2.98
N ALA A 485 -16.72 -10.73 2.91
CA ALA A 485 -17.87 -10.04 2.36
C ALA A 485 -18.08 -10.36 0.86
N VAL A 486 -17.02 -10.62 0.08
CA VAL A 486 -17.14 -11.07 -1.33
C VAL A 486 -17.25 -12.59 -1.45
N CYS A 487 -16.37 -13.34 -0.79
CA CYS A 487 -16.13 -14.77 -1.04
C CYS A 487 -16.44 -15.70 0.14
N GLY A 488 -16.82 -15.17 1.29
CA GLY A 488 -17.32 -15.96 2.43
C GLY A 488 -18.77 -16.40 2.20
N HIS A 489 -19.25 -17.36 3.00
CA HIS A 489 -20.61 -17.91 2.94
C HIS A 489 -21.00 -18.47 1.54
N ASP A 490 -22.30 -18.55 1.24
CA ASP A 490 -22.79 -19.09 -0.03
C ASP A 490 -22.56 -18.10 -1.19
N VAL A 491 -21.70 -18.50 -2.12
CA VAL A 491 -21.46 -17.80 -3.39
C VAL A 491 -22.27 -18.38 -4.56
N THR A 492 -22.96 -19.51 -4.37
CA THR A 492 -23.59 -20.28 -5.45
C THR A 492 -25.03 -19.89 -5.79
N PHE A 493 -25.74 -19.20 -4.88
CA PHE A 493 -27.10 -18.73 -5.13
C PHE A 493 -27.13 -17.56 -6.14
N THR A 494 -28.16 -17.51 -6.98
CA THR A 494 -28.48 -16.33 -7.80
C THR A 494 -29.91 -15.86 -7.55
N TYR A 495 -30.19 -14.61 -7.91
CA TYR A 495 -31.53 -14.05 -7.92
C TYR A 495 -31.77 -13.27 -9.21
N MET A 496 -33.05 -13.16 -9.58
CA MET A 496 -33.53 -12.21 -10.55
C MET A 496 -34.50 -11.26 -9.87
N LEU A 497 -34.60 -10.01 -10.34
CA LEU A 497 -35.77 -9.21 -10.00
C LEU A 497 -36.92 -9.69 -10.88
N HIS A 498 -38.01 -10.19 -10.28
CA HIS A 498 -39.23 -10.50 -11.02
C HIS A 498 -39.69 -9.19 -11.69
N PRO A 499 -39.69 -9.10 -13.01
CA PRO A 499 -39.72 -7.80 -13.68
C PRO A 499 -41.00 -7.00 -13.38
N VAL A 500 -42.17 -7.64 -13.27
CA VAL A 500 -43.44 -6.94 -12.95
C VAL A 500 -43.41 -6.31 -11.54
N THR A 501 -42.74 -6.95 -10.59
CA THR A 501 -42.88 -6.66 -9.15
C THR A 501 -41.64 -6.04 -8.54
N ASN A 502 -40.49 -6.18 -9.23
CA ASN A 502 -39.13 -5.98 -8.75
C ASN A 502 -38.79 -6.71 -7.43
N ILE A 503 -39.57 -7.72 -7.04
CA ILE A 503 -39.23 -8.61 -5.92
C ILE A 503 -38.05 -9.49 -6.38
N PRO A 504 -36.96 -9.66 -5.59
CA PRO A 504 -35.95 -10.66 -5.87
C PRO A 504 -36.59 -12.05 -5.75
N VAL A 505 -36.84 -12.67 -6.89
CA VAL A 505 -37.18 -14.09 -6.96
C VAL A 505 -35.85 -14.83 -7.00
N PHE A 506 -35.59 -15.55 -5.91
CA PHE A 506 -34.46 -16.46 -5.79
C PHE A 506 -34.80 -17.71 -6.58
N ALA A 507 -34.03 -17.97 -7.62
CA ALA A 507 -34.25 -19.07 -8.54
C ALA A 507 -32.93 -19.38 -9.26
N HIS A 508 -32.77 -20.59 -9.80
CA HIS A 508 -32.22 -20.69 -11.15
C HIS A 508 -33.38 -20.43 -12.14
N VAL A 509 -33.09 -19.84 -13.30
CA VAL A 509 -33.80 -18.60 -13.68
C VAL A 509 -34.53 -18.67 -15.04
N ASP A 510 -35.60 -17.86 -15.25
CA ASP A 510 -35.71 -16.70 -16.20
C ASP A 510 -37.22 -16.25 -16.45
N PRO A 511 -37.65 -15.30 -17.33
CA PRO A 511 -38.22 -13.96 -16.97
C PRO A 511 -39.56 -13.49 -17.67
N LEU A 512 -39.91 -12.17 -17.54
CA LEU A 512 -40.86 -11.24 -18.27
C LEU A 512 -42.02 -10.64 -17.40
N GLU A 513 -42.50 -9.36 -17.43
CA GLU A 513 -42.19 -8.03 -18.06
C GLU A 513 -42.33 -6.85 -17.01
N PRO A 514 -41.92 -5.57 -17.20
CA PRO A 514 -41.71 -4.58 -16.09
C PRO A 514 -42.59 -3.30 -15.93
N GLY A 515 -42.66 -2.74 -14.70
CA GLY A 515 -42.57 -1.26 -14.43
C GLY A 515 -43.73 -0.47 -13.75
N ARG A 516 -43.49 0.17 -12.57
CA ARG A 516 -44.08 1.47 -12.12
C ARG A 516 -43.47 2.06 -10.81
N HIS A 517 -43.87 3.28 -10.42
CA HIS A 517 -43.22 4.18 -9.44
C HIS A 517 -43.87 4.21 -8.02
N ASP A 518 -43.56 3.23 -7.14
CA ASP A 518 -44.05 3.20 -5.74
C ASP A 518 -42.90 3.16 -4.70
N LYS A 519 -41.77 3.84 -4.94
CA LYS A 519 -40.51 3.58 -4.21
C LYS A 519 -40.46 4.06 -2.74
N GLU A 520 -41.25 5.06 -2.36
CA GLU A 520 -41.20 5.62 -1.00
C GLU A 520 -42.14 4.89 -0.02
N GLU A 521 -43.39 4.66 -0.41
CA GLU A 521 -44.40 3.94 0.39
C GLU A 521 -44.00 2.48 0.66
N LEU A 522 -43.40 1.82 -0.34
CA LEU A 522 -42.89 0.45 -0.25
C LEU A 522 -41.41 0.39 0.17
N ARG A 523 -40.83 1.45 0.74
CA ARG A 523 -39.40 1.48 1.09
C ARG A 523 -38.99 0.35 2.03
N CYS A 524 -39.81 0.03 3.05
CA CYS A 524 -39.51 -1.08 3.95
C CYS A 524 -39.75 -2.45 3.27
N PHE A 525 -40.66 -2.54 2.30
CA PHE A 525 -40.83 -3.74 1.47
C PHE A 525 -39.59 -4.03 0.61
N TYR A 526 -39.09 -3.04 -0.14
CA TYR A 526 -37.86 -3.19 -0.93
C TYR A 526 -36.60 -3.38 -0.05
N ALA A 527 -36.57 -2.81 1.16
CA ALA A 527 -35.50 -3.09 2.12
C ALA A 527 -35.56 -4.53 2.66
N ALA A 528 -36.74 -5.06 2.99
CA ALA A 528 -36.93 -6.44 3.43
C ALA A 528 -36.52 -7.45 2.34
N GLN A 529 -36.81 -7.14 1.08
CA GLN A 529 -36.31 -7.91 -0.06
C GLN A 529 -34.78 -8.00 -0.08
N PHE A 530 -34.11 -6.86 0.08
CA PHE A 530 -32.64 -6.80 0.12
C PHE A 530 -32.05 -7.51 1.34
N GLU A 531 -32.69 -7.40 2.50
CA GLU A 531 -32.32 -8.18 3.70
C GLU A 531 -32.53 -9.69 3.49
N MET A 532 -33.59 -10.12 2.81
CA MET A 532 -33.77 -11.53 2.44
C MET A 532 -32.61 -12.04 1.58
N VAL A 533 -32.08 -11.21 0.65
CA VAL A 533 -30.85 -11.56 -0.10
C VAL A 533 -29.63 -11.65 0.82
N LYS A 534 -29.44 -10.67 1.73
CA LYS A 534 -28.32 -10.68 2.70
C LYS A 534 -28.32 -11.94 3.57
N LEU A 535 -29.48 -12.32 4.11
CA LEU A 535 -29.63 -13.46 5.00
C LEU A 535 -29.38 -14.79 4.27
N ARG A 536 -29.80 -14.89 3.00
CA ARG A 536 -29.48 -16.04 2.13
C ARG A 536 -28.00 -16.14 1.79
N ALA A 537 -27.34 -15.00 1.59
CA ALA A 537 -25.89 -14.92 1.52
C ALA A 537 -25.17 -15.20 2.86
N GLY A 538 -25.87 -15.65 3.90
CA GLY A 538 -25.30 -16.00 5.21
C GLY A 538 -24.94 -14.81 6.09
N PHE A 539 -25.16 -13.57 5.64
CA PHE A 539 -24.82 -12.40 6.43
C PHE A 539 -25.87 -12.08 7.49
N GLN A 540 -25.43 -11.51 8.60
CA GLN A 540 -26.34 -10.95 9.60
C GLN A 540 -27.06 -9.71 9.06
N SER A 541 -28.34 -9.59 9.43
CA SER A 541 -29.18 -8.42 9.19
C SER A 541 -29.02 -7.40 10.32
N GLU A 542 -28.98 -6.11 9.96
CA GLU A 542 -28.92 -5.01 10.91
C GLU A 542 -30.23 -4.83 11.71
N TYR A 543 -31.35 -5.38 11.20
CA TYR A 543 -32.70 -5.10 11.70
C TYR A 543 -33.34 -6.28 12.44
N LEU A 544 -32.88 -7.51 12.18
CA LEU A 544 -33.53 -8.75 12.67
C LEU A 544 -32.83 -9.37 13.88
N GLY A 545 -31.66 -8.84 14.26
CA GLY A 545 -30.80 -9.40 15.31
C GLY A 545 -30.26 -10.79 14.97
N ALA A 546 -29.48 -11.37 15.90
CA ALA A 546 -28.97 -12.73 15.79
C ALA A 546 -30.04 -13.78 16.14
N ASN A 547 -31.13 -13.82 15.36
CA ASN A 547 -32.22 -14.78 15.54
C ASN A 547 -31.88 -16.11 14.84
N SER A 548 -31.37 -17.08 15.60
CA SER A 548 -31.01 -18.42 15.11
C SER A 548 -32.21 -19.19 14.53
N THR A 549 -33.41 -18.97 15.05
CA THR A 549 -34.66 -19.55 14.51
C THR A 549 -34.94 -19.03 13.10
N LEU A 550 -34.84 -17.71 12.89
CA LEU A 550 -35.04 -17.11 11.58
C LEU A 550 -33.93 -17.51 10.59
N ALA A 551 -32.68 -17.56 11.03
CA ALA A 551 -31.57 -18.08 10.22
C ALA A 551 -31.81 -19.55 9.81
N ALA A 552 -32.29 -20.40 10.73
CA ALA A 552 -32.63 -21.79 10.43
C ALA A 552 -33.84 -21.91 9.47
N MET A 553 -34.82 -21.00 9.54
CA MET A 553 -35.94 -20.95 8.60
C MET A 553 -35.50 -20.49 7.20
N ILE A 554 -34.66 -19.45 7.12
CA ILE A 554 -34.08 -18.96 5.85
C ILE A 554 -33.15 -19.99 5.21
N GLY A 555 -32.46 -20.80 6.02
CA GLY A 555 -31.70 -21.95 5.56
C GLY A 555 -32.52 -23.21 5.29
N GLY A 556 -33.86 -23.22 5.46
CA GLY A 556 -34.68 -24.43 5.26
C GLY A 556 -34.40 -25.60 6.20
N PHE A 557 -33.65 -25.35 7.30
CA PHE A 557 -33.21 -26.37 8.26
C PHE A 557 -34.08 -26.43 9.52
N HIS A 558 -34.87 -25.39 9.80
CA HIS A 558 -35.74 -25.31 10.98
C HIS A 558 -36.80 -26.43 10.98
N PRO A 559 -37.16 -27.02 12.15
CA PRO A 559 -38.14 -28.11 12.20
C PRO A 559 -39.49 -27.78 11.54
N ALA A 560 -40.04 -26.56 11.73
CA ALA A 560 -41.32 -26.18 11.12
C ALA A 560 -41.29 -26.11 9.58
N CYS A 561 -40.09 -26.10 8.96
CA CYS A 561 -39.91 -26.20 7.51
C CYS A 561 -40.06 -27.63 6.98
N LYS A 562 -40.08 -28.64 7.86
CA LYS A 562 -40.10 -30.06 7.52
C LYS A 562 -41.28 -30.72 8.21
N PRO A 563 -42.26 -31.26 7.47
CA PRO A 563 -43.38 -31.93 8.11
C PRO A 563 -42.88 -33.18 8.87
N GLU A 564 -43.43 -33.46 10.05
CA GLU A 564 -43.06 -34.65 10.85
C GLU A 564 -43.31 -35.97 10.08
N ASN A 565 -44.20 -35.92 9.08
CA ASN A 565 -44.51 -37.00 8.16
C ASN A 565 -44.30 -36.51 6.72
N ILE A 566 -43.64 -37.30 5.88
CA ILE A 566 -43.38 -37.04 4.45
C ILE A 566 -44.67 -36.71 3.67
N TRP A 567 -45.83 -37.16 4.15
CA TRP A 567 -47.14 -36.95 3.54
C TRP A 567 -47.95 -35.76 4.11
N ALA A 568 -47.46 -35.10 5.16
CA ALA A 568 -48.10 -33.91 5.72
C ALA A 568 -47.52 -32.63 5.05
N ALA A 569 -48.28 -31.55 5.07
CA ALA A 569 -47.74 -30.23 4.71
C ALA A 569 -46.86 -29.70 5.85
N ALA A 570 -45.82 -28.93 5.52
CA ALA A 570 -45.06 -28.20 6.54
C ALA A 570 -45.91 -27.09 7.17
N ASP A 571 -45.67 -26.79 8.44
CA ASP A 571 -46.37 -25.68 9.14
C ASP A 571 -45.92 -24.30 8.65
N VAL A 572 -44.69 -24.21 8.10
CA VAL A 572 -44.10 -22.97 7.55
C VAL A 572 -43.58 -23.23 6.14
N ALA A 573 -43.97 -22.38 5.18
CA ALA A 573 -43.50 -22.47 3.80
C ALA A 573 -42.05 -21.95 3.67
N CYS A 574 -41.09 -22.85 3.86
CA CYS A 574 -39.65 -22.56 3.83
C CYS A 574 -38.95 -22.88 2.49
N PRO A 575 -37.72 -22.36 2.29
CA PRO A 575 -36.87 -22.75 1.17
C PRO A 575 -36.44 -24.22 1.24
N GLU A 576 -36.23 -24.82 0.06
CA GLU A 576 -35.62 -26.14 -0.07
C GLU A 576 -34.12 -26.01 -0.34
N THR A 577 -33.31 -26.80 0.36
CA THR A 577 -31.84 -26.73 0.31
C THR A 577 -31.21 -27.60 -0.76
N SER A 578 -32.01 -28.30 -1.57
CA SER A 578 -31.55 -29.20 -2.62
C SER A 578 -31.47 -28.50 -3.97
N LEU A 579 -30.24 -28.38 -4.50
CA LEU A 579 -29.97 -27.83 -5.83
C LEU A 579 -30.59 -28.68 -6.98
N GLN A 580 -31.10 -29.89 -6.71
CA GLN A 580 -31.78 -30.76 -7.68
C GLN A 580 -33.10 -30.17 -8.23
N TYR A 581 -33.59 -29.05 -7.70
CA TYR A 581 -34.68 -28.32 -8.31
C TYR A 581 -34.22 -27.48 -9.52
N PHE A 582 -32.97 -27.02 -9.54
CA PHE A 582 -32.48 -26.11 -10.57
C PHE A 582 -32.23 -26.78 -11.92
N GLU A 583 -32.00 -28.10 -11.98
CA GLU A 583 -32.07 -28.88 -13.22
C GLU A 583 -33.48 -28.89 -13.87
N ARG A 584 -34.51 -28.54 -13.09
CA ARG A 584 -35.92 -28.45 -13.53
C ARG A 584 -36.40 -27.00 -13.69
N ALA A 585 -35.56 -26.01 -13.39
CA ALA A 585 -35.86 -24.61 -13.66
C ALA A 585 -36.05 -24.41 -15.18
N LYS A 586 -37.23 -23.94 -15.56
CA LYS A 586 -37.59 -23.56 -16.92
C LYS A 586 -38.22 -22.17 -16.85
N MET A 587 -38.08 -21.37 -17.90
CA MET A 587 -38.95 -20.21 -18.11
C MET A 587 -40.40 -20.70 -18.15
N THR A 588 -41.14 -20.53 -17.05
CA THR A 588 -42.57 -20.81 -16.95
C THR A 588 -43.35 -19.57 -17.32
N GLY A 589 -44.28 -19.69 -18.28
CA GLY A 589 -45.21 -18.60 -18.55
C GLY A 589 -46.11 -18.34 -17.33
N PRO A 590 -46.75 -17.17 -17.21
CA PRO A 590 -47.62 -16.85 -16.06
C PRO A 590 -48.68 -17.93 -15.79
N ALA A 591 -49.28 -18.51 -16.84
CA ALA A 591 -50.27 -19.57 -16.73
C ALA A 591 -49.71 -20.92 -16.21
N ASP A 592 -48.40 -21.16 -16.32
CA ASP A 592 -47.74 -22.36 -15.81
C ASP A 592 -47.21 -22.16 -14.38
N PHE A 593 -46.79 -20.94 -14.03
CA PHE A 593 -46.54 -20.53 -12.63
C PHE A 593 -47.78 -20.80 -11.75
N PHE A 594 -48.98 -20.38 -12.19
CA PHE A 594 -50.23 -20.69 -11.48
C PHE A 594 -50.64 -22.18 -11.53
N LYS A 595 -49.90 -23.05 -12.24
CA LYS A 595 -50.15 -24.52 -12.30
C LYS A 595 -49.14 -25.35 -11.51
N ASN A 596 -47.89 -24.92 -11.33
CA ASN A 596 -46.86 -25.64 -10.56
C ASN A 596 -46.97 -25.38 -9.03
N LYS A 597 -48.15 -25.72 -8.51
CA LYS A 597 -48.75 -25.24 -7.25
C LYS A 597 -47.98 -25.43 -5.93
N ASN A 598 -46.93 -26.26 -5.87
CA ASN A 598 -46.27 -26.62 -4.59
C ASN A 598 -44.81 -26.13 -4.44
N GLN A 599 -44.18 -25.58 -5.48
CA GLN A 599 -42.76 -25.20 -5.43
C GLN A 599 -42.52 -23.69 -5.50
N ASP A 600 -43.42 -22.94 -6.13
CA ASP A 600 -43.20 -21.52 -6.42
C ASP A 600 -43.79 -20.57 -5.35
N CYS A 601 -44.46 -21.13 -4.33
CA CYS A 601 -45.07 -20.41 -3.20
C CYS A 601 -44.25 -20.57 -1.90
N ARG A 602 -43.06 -21.17 -2.02
CA ARG A 602 -42.08 -21.31 -0.93
C ARG A 602 -41.55 -19.94 -0.53
N ASP A 603 -41.01 -19.85 0.67
CA ASP A 603 -40.49 -18.62 1.29
C ASP A 603 -41.53 -17.59 1.73
N GLN A 604 -42.83 -17.75 1.42
CA GLN A 604 -43.84 -16.73 1.75
C GLN A 604 -43.83 -16.34 3.23
N ASP A 605 -43.84 -17.31 4.14
CA ASP A 605 -43.86 -17.06 5.60
C ASP A 605 -42.51 -16.54 6.10
N VAL A 606 -41.41 -17.02 5.52
CA VAL A 606 -40.05 -16.61 5.88
C VAL A 606 -39.79 -15.17 5.44
N PHE A 607 -40.18 -14.83 4.21
CA PHE A 607 -40.10 -13.47 3.68
C PHE A 607 -41.10 -12.55 4.39
N PHE A 608 -42.30 -13.02 4.73
CA PHE A 608 -43.25 -12.25 5.54
C PHE A 608 -42.71 -11.96 6.95
N ALA A 609 -42.03 -12.93 7.59
CA ALA A 609 -41.37 -12.72 8.88
C ALA A 609 -40.24 -11.68 8.81
N VAL A 610 -39.38 -11.75 7.77
CA VAL A 610 -38.34 -10.75 7.48
C VAL A 610 -38.96 -9.36 7.24
N LEU A 611 -40.00 -9.32 6.41
CA LEU A 611 -40.74 -8.11 6.03
C LEU A 611 -41.38 -7.43 7.23
N ARG A 612 -42.12 -8.19 8.05
CA ARG A 612 -42.74 -7.73 9.29
C ARG A 612 -41.70 -7.13 10.20
N ALA A 613 -40.69 -7.92 10.59
CA ALA A 613 -39.72 -7.51 11.59
C ALA A 613 -38.89 -6.30 11.15
N LEU A 614 -38.61 -6.15 9.85
CA LEU A 614 -37.97 -4.95 9.30
C LEU A 614 -38.92 -3.74 9.24
N CYS A 615 -40.15 -3.89 8.76
CA CYS A 615 -41.13 -2.80 8.67
C CYS A 615 -41.60 -2.31 10.04
N THR A 616 -41.59 -3.15 11.08
CA THR A 616 -41.84 -2.77 12.48
C THR A 616 -40.59 -2.24 13.20
N HIS A 617 -39.41 -2.28 12.59
CA HIS A 617 -38.18 -1.83 13.23
C HIS A 617 -38.15 -0.29 13.37
N PRO A 618 -37.76 0.29 14.52
CA PRO A 618 -37.81 1.74 14.77
C PRO A 618 -37.11 2.63 13.73
N LYS A 619 -36.10 2.10 13.02
CA LYS A 619 -35.40 2.80 11.92
C LYS A 619 -36.25 2.98 10.65
N PHE A 620 -37.32 2.20 10.45
CA PHE A 620 -38.23 2.27 9.30
C PHE A 620 -39.60 2.86 9.65
N THR A 621 -40.07 2.73 10.89
CA THR A 621 -41.42 3.16 11.31
C THR A 621 -41.64 4.68 11.37
N VAL A 622 -40.61 5.50 11.13
CA VAL A 622 -40.65 6.97 11.30
C VAL A 622 -41.66 7.67 10.38
N TYR A 623 -42.11 7.03 9.28
CA TYR A 623 -42.92 7.68 8.25
C TYR A 623 -44.31 7.06 7.98
N THR A 624 -44.64 5.88 8.52
CA THR A 624 -45.81 5.07 8.08
C THR A 624 -46.60 4.44 9.24
N ALA A 625 -46.51 5.01 10.44
CA ALA A 625 -46.97 4.39 11.70
C ALA A 625 -48.46 3.99 11.75
N GLY A 626 -49.34 4.55 10.91
CA GLY A 626 -50.76 4.15 10.82
C GLY A 626 -51.12 3.25 9.63
N GLU A 627 -50.22 3.09 8.66
CA GLU A 627 -50.44 2.27 7.44
C GLU A 627 -49.92 0.84 7.64
N LEU A 628 -48.97 0.66 8.56
CA LEU A 628 -48.32 -0.62 8.88
C LEU A 628 -48.92 -1.33 10.11
N ASP A 629 -50.05 -0.85 10.66
CA ASP A 629 -50.76 -1.47 11.80
C ASP A 629 -50.94 -3.00 11.64
N PHE A 630 -51.22 -3.47 10.43
CA PHE A 630 -51.46 -4.88 10.13
C PHE A 630 -50.24 -5.79 10.42
N PHE A 631 -49.02 -5.25 10.43
CA PHE A 631 -47.82 -6.00 10.83
C PHE A 631 -47.72 -6.22 12.34
N GLN A 632 -48.52 -5.52 13.17
CA GLN A 632 -48.59 -5.80 14.60
C GLN A 632 -49.40 -7.08 14.83
N ASP A 633 -50.56 -7.19 14.16
CA ASP A 633 -51.52 -8.29 14.36
C ASP A 633 -51.17 -9.58 13.60
N ALA A 634 -50.54 -9.50 12.43
CA ALA A 634 -50.19 -10.67 11.60
C ALA A 634 -48.78 -11.20 11.89
N HIS A 635 -48.65 -12.50 12.16
CA HIS A 635 -47.39 -13.19 12.45
C HIS A 635 -46.87 -14.02 11.27
N GLN A 636 -47.77 -14.61 10.50
CA GLN A 636 -47.49 -15.48 9.35
C GLN A 636 -48.48 -15.19 8.21
N CYS A 637 -48.25 -15.74 7.01
CA CYS A 637 -49.05 -15.36 5.85
C CYS A 637 -50.55 -15.68 6.01
N SER A 638 -50.90 -16.74 6.74
CA SER A 638 -52.31 -17.14 6.98
C SER A 638 -53.14 -16.05 7.68
N ASP A 639 -52.51 -15.21 8.48
CA ASP A 639 -53.19 -14.21 9.32
C ASP A 639 -53.72 -13.04 8.47
N LEU A 640 -53.26 -12.95 7.22
CA LEU A 640 -53.69 -11.96 6.23
C LEU A 640 -54.85 -12.42 5.35
N GLN A 641 -55.47 -13.57 5.60
CA GLN A 641 -56.51 -14.13 4.73
C GLN A 641 -57.68 -13.17 4.44
N MET A 642 -58.12 -12.39 5.44
CA MET A 642 -59.20 -11.42 5.22
C MET A 642 -58.73 -10.14 4.51
N GLN A 643 -57.45 -9.80 4.65
CA GLN A 643 -56.77 -8.63 4.10
C GLN A 643 -56.43 -8.84 2.62
N CYS A 644 -56.03 -10.06 2.24
CA CYS A 644 -55.78 -10.52 0.88
C CYS A 644 -56.97 -10.28 -0.07
N HIS A 645 -58.18 -10.54 0.39
CA HIS A 645 -59.39 -10.44 -0.43
C HIS A 645 -59.95 -9.02 -0.40
N LYS A 646 -60.33 -8.52 -1.59
CA LYS A 646 -60.62 -7.10 -1.89
C LYS A 646 -61.94 -6.62 -1.28
N SER A 647 -61.98 -6.52 0.06
CA SER A 647 -63.08 -5.95 0.83
C SER A 647 -63.06 -4.42 0.81
N ARG A 648 -64.23 -3.78 0.90
CA ARG A 648 -64.39 -2.32 0.76
C ARG A 648 -63.88 -1.49 1.96
N ASN A 649 -63.41 -2.14 3.04
CA ASN A 649 -63.12 -1.49 4.33
C ASN A 649 -61.64 -1.59 4.77
N HIS A 650 -60.70 -1.92 3.88
CA HIS A 650 -59.31 -2.16 4.29
C HIS A 650 -58.52 -0.89 4.58
N LYS A 651 -57.76 -0.92 5.69
CA LYS A 651 -56.77 0.10 6.09
C LYS A 651 -55.50 0.10 5.22
N ILE A 652 -55.30 -0.92 4.40
CA ILE A 652 -54.08 -1.16 3.62
C ILE A 652 -54.20 -0.45 2.28
N SER A 653 -53.15 0.28 1.89
CA SER A 653 -53.07 0.95 0.59
C SER A 653 -53.08 -0.04 -0.58
N LEU A 654 -53.40 0.46 -1.79
CA LEU A 654 -53.42 -0.39 -2.98
C LEU A 654 -52.03 -0.98 -3.35
N PRO A 655 -50.91 -0.22 -3.25
CA PRO A 655 -49.57 -0.78 -3.44
C PRO A 655 -49.25 -1.88 -2.42
N TRP A 656 -49.51 -1.66 -1.13
CA TRP A 656 -49.27 -2.68 -0.10
C TRP A 656 -50.13 -3.92 -0.30
N LEU A 657 -51.43 -3.78 -0.63
CA LEU A 657 -52.30 -4.91 -0.94
C LEU A 657 -51.73 -5.79 -2.06
N TRP A 658 -51.23 -5.16 -3.14
CA TRP A 658 -50.60 -5.89 -4.25
C TRP A 658 -49.30 -6.60 -3.84
N GLN A 659 -48.48 -5.98 -2.99
CA GLN A 659 -47.24 -6.60 -2.52
C GLN A 659 -47.49 -7.71 -1.49
N LEU A 660 -48.48 -7.56 -0.60
CA LEU A 660 -48.90 -8.62 0.32
C LEU A 660 -49.49 -9.82 -0.42
N GLN A 661 -50.28 -9.58 -1.48
CA GLN A 661 -50.75 -10.64 -2.36
C GLN A 661 -49.57 -11.45 -2.95
N LYS A 662 -48.53 -10.78 -3.44
CA LYS A 662 -47.32 -11.45 -3.96
C LYS A 662 -46.44 -12.08 -2.87
N THR A 663 -46.48 -11.54 -1.65
CA THR A 663 -45.72 -12.05 -0.49
C THR A 663 -46.35 -13.31 0.07
N CYS A 664 -47.68 -13.38 0.11
CA CYS A 664 -48.47 -14.46 0.69
C CYS A 664 -49.41 -15.11 -0.35
N PRO A 665 -48.88 -15.60 -1.49
CA PRO A 665 -49.70 -16.00 -2.63
C PRO A 665 -50.62 -17.18 -2.31
N GLU A 666 -50.23 -18.10 -1.42
CA GLU A 666 -51.09 -19.21 -1.01
C GLU A 666 -52.28 -18.74 -0.17
N THR A 667 -52.04 -17.89 0.82
CA THR A 667 -53.14 -17.36 1.67
C THR A 667 -54.09 -16.49 0.86
N CYS A 668 -53.56 -15.71 -0.08
CA CYS A 668 -54.37 -14.85 -0.94
C CYS A 668 -55.06 -15.59 -2.10
N GLY A 669 -54.95 -16.93 -2.18
CA GLY A 669 -55.61 -17.74 -3.21
C GLY A 669 -55.01 -17.58 -4.62
N MET A 670 -53.78 -17.08 -4.73
CA MET A 670 -53.02 -17.06 -5.98
C MET A 670 -52.18 -18.33 -6.18
N CYS A 671 -51.90 -19.07 -5.11
CA CYS A 671 -51.55 -20.48 -5.17
C CYS A 671 -52.71 -21.32 -4.60
N GLU A 672 -53.17 -22.33 -5.33
CA GLU A 672 -54.03 -23.37 -4.73
C GLU A 672 -53.16 -24.31 -3.89
N LYS A 673 -53.47 -24.47 -2.60
CA LYS A 673 -52.98 -25.62 -1.81
C LYS A 673 -53.21 -26.89 -2.61
N GLY A 674 -52.13 -27.64 -2.88
CA GLY A 674 -52.22 -28.96 -3.47
C GLY A 674 -52.98 -29.91 -2.54
N ALA A 675 -54.31 -29.95 -2.69
CA ALA A 675 -55.18 -30.73 -1.82
C ALA A 675 -54.75 -32.20 -1.88
N PRO A 676 -54.43 -32.85 -0.73
CA PRO A 676 -54.12 -34.27 -0.72
C PRO A 676 -55.35 -35.01 -1.26
N GLY A 677 -55.18 -35.76 -2.34
CA GLY A 677 -56.24 -36.17 -3.26
C GLY A 677 -57.46 -36.80 -2.58
N GLY A 678 -58.45 -35.97 -2.27
CA GLY A 678 -59.62 -36.34 -1.47
C GLY A 678 -60.84 -35.57 -1.91
N ALA A 679 -61.75 -36.27 -2.60
CA ALA A 679 -63.14 -35.95 -2.92
C ALA A 679 -63.49 -34.47 -3.22
N ALA A 680 -63.83 -34.20 -4.49
CA ALA A 680 -64.41 -32.92 -4.90
C ALA A 680 -65.65 -32.56 -4.07
N LEU A 681 -65.59 -31.42 -3.37
CA LEU A 681 -66.77 -30.72 -2.89
C LEU A 681 -67.46 -30.04 -4.07
N ALA A 682 -68.78 -30.18 -4.14
CA ALA A 682 -69.60 -29.65 -5.22
C ALA A 682 -69.57 -28.11 -5.27
N PRO A 683 -69.76 -27.49 -6.45
CA PRO A 683 -69.81 -26.04 -6.55
C PRO A 683 -71.03 -25.49 -5.79
N ILE A 684 -70.79 -24.49 -4.95
CA ILE A 684 -71.85 -23.64 -4.41
C ILE A 684 -72.37 -22.78 -5.57
N ALA A 685 -73.69 -22.79 -5.75
CA ALA A 685 -74.40 -21.91 -6.67
C ALA A 685 -75.11 -20.79 -5.88
N GLU A 686 -75.11 -19.60 -6.48
CA GLU A 686 -75.67 -18.31 -5.99
C GLU A 686 -74.93 -17.63 -4.82
#